data_AF-A0A233SRZ5-F1
#
_entry.id   AF-A0A233SRZ5-F1
#
_cell.length_a   1.000
_cell.length_b   1.000
_cell.length_c   1.000
_cell.angle_alpha   90.00
_cell.angle_beta   90.00
_cell.angle_gamma   90.00
#
_symmetry.space_group_name_H-M   'P 1'
#
loop_
_entity.id
_entity.type
_entity.pdbx_description
1 polymer ?
#
loop_
_entity_poly.entity_id
_entity_poly.type
_entity_poly.pdbx_seq_one_letter_code
_entity_poly.pdbx_strand_id
1 'polypeptide(L)'
;MTTFTPVAPETSAHLLTGRRRIAFASFVDENYLPGFLVLLRSLALSNPGVCEDFVVLHDDLKPSSVARIRALHPRIVLRRVDAEHYDSYVKGDQDNYLVRKAYFILDIFKLRDYDTVITLDTDMVVLGDLGELLQLREGLAAVPQFFYGQHKLNSGLLVIQREYLSDAFCAKIDQVGRSGSYELDKHDQGILNAVLDGDFVRLDSRYNFVKRRLSGDLPVPDDTAILHFTGRHKPWQGGEAGYAQAEERWREFELGDAEFHAAYLSKGNLHHDLLVHYGTPHVRRTGDVEAARKVAAAHIAAGEYQDAVDLLGSVRIPLDEAWPHEVLGHALMSVSRQEEAKTQLLLATAAPNRAATAYARLAQMAWVHGDNAEALKYATAGLTVDPTHRSSRLWAQRAAAVPSQEQGAAEDQLAHVAFYMDRQGNAGDKLLPETVRLAFGPDTTSRRWHSVHAHRLFDPAALERVNARRGLVIGGGGLFIPDTMPNGNSAWQWNVPDEHLRAIDVPIMVFAVGFNAFDGQSYRAQRFNESLRLLVEKASFFGLRNHGSIAKVRSLLPPELHDKVVFQPCPTTVMRQLVPGWSDPLHREDTVLLNAAYDRAGLRFGHDYGHFLAEMAKAVRAIGAHTEVRCVAHSLDDERIAFDLRREHGISLPVIPMYDFSNDEIRATYARTRLVIGMRGHAGMIPFGVGTPIVSLISHPKMAYFLSDIERPEWGVSVHEKNLGALLTERALQILDHHSRTVADVHDRQELLWKVTQENAARIRTVLGR
;
A
#
# COMPACT_ATOMS: atom_id res chain seq x y z
N MET A 1 13.29 -31.18 -28.97
CA MET A 1 13.36 -29.71 -28.96
C MET A 1 12.30 -29.20 -28.01
N THR A 2 12.67 -29.01 -26.74
CA THR A 2 11.84 -28.47 -25.68
C THR A 2 11.81 -26.95 -25.82
N THR A 3 10.69 -26.43 -26.30
CA THR A 3 10.43 -24.99 -26.36
C THR A 3 10.28 -24.47 -24.93
N PHE A 4 11.30 -23.73 -24.47
CA PHE A 4 11.22 -22.89 -23.28
C PHE A 4 10.15 -21.82 -23.51
N THR A 5 9.01 -21.96 -22.86
CA THR A 5 8.11 -20.83 -22.64
C THR A 5 8.78 -19.93 -21.60
N PRO A 6 9.09 -18.66 -21.89
CA PRO A 6 9.65 -17.78 -20.88
C PRO A 6 8.58 -17.54 -19.82
N VAL A 7 8.86 -18.00 -18.60
CA VAL A 7 8.12 -17.58 -17.40
C VAL A 7 8.30 -16.06 -17.33
N ALA A 8 7.19 -15.31 -17.43
CA ALA A 8 7.24 -13.86 -17.23
C ALA A 8 7.89 -13.58 -15.87
N PRO A 9 8.85 -12.66 -15.78
CA PRO A 9 9.48 -12.37 -14.51
C PRO A 9 8.39 -11.87 -13.55
N GLU A 10 8.26 -12.52 -12.39
CA GLU A 10 7.59 -11.92 -11.24
C GLU A 10 8.38 -10.68 -10.84
N THR A 11 8.14 -9.55 -11.52
CA THR A 11 8.63 -8.26 -11.04
C THR A 11 7.89 -7.97 -9.75
N SER A 12 8.58 -8.16 -8.62
CA SER A 12 8.06 -7.78 -7.31
C SER A 12 7.61 -6.32 -7.37
N ALA A 13 6.48 -6.00 -6.77
CA ALA A 13 5.92 -4.66 -6.88
C ALA A 13 6.81 -3.58 -6.24
N HIS A 14 7.73 -4.00 -5.35
CA HIS A 14 8.91 -3.25 -4.94
C HIS A 14 9.77 -2.76 -6.13
N LEU A 15 10.17 -3.64 -7.06
CA LEU A 15 11.00 -3.27 -8.22
C LEU A 15 10.30 -2.25 -9.14
N LEU A 16 8.97 -2.30 -9.21
CA LEU A 16 8.19 -1.39 -10.04
C LEU A 16 7.96 -0.03 -9.37
N THR A 17 7.81 -0.01 -8.04
CA THR A 17 7.54 1.22 -7.29
C THR A 17 8.80 1.89 -6.78
N GLY A 18 9.92 1.19 -6.63
CA GLY A 18 11.11 1.69 -5.95
C GLY A 18 10.92 1.92 -4.44
N ARG A 19 9.79 1.48 -3.85
CA ARG A 19 9.52 1.67 -2.42
C ARG A 19 10.56 0.96 -1.58
N ARG A 20 11.31 1.68 -0.76
CA ARG A 20 12.39 1.09 0.04
C ARG A 20 11.91 -0.08 0.90
N ARG A 21 12.63 -1.20 0.82
CA ARG A 21 12.53 -2.30 1.78
C ARG A 21 13.50 -2.06 2.91
N ILE A 22 12.97 -1.91 4.11
CA ILE A 22 13.74 -1.64 5.32
C ILE A 22 13.67 -2.89 6.20
N ALA A 23 14.78 -3.25 6.84
CA ALA A 23 14.81 -4.28 7.86
C ALA A 23 15.63 -3.85 9.07
N PHE A 24 15.22 -4.29 10.25
CA PHE A 24 16.12 -4.39 11.40
C PHE A 24 16.93 -5.69 11.30
N ALA A 25 18.11 -5.74 11.89
CA ALA A 25 18.91 -6.95 11.93
C ALA A 25 19.72 -7.09 13.22
N SER A 26 19.84 -8.34 13.70
CA SER A 26 20.71 -8.69 14.82
C SER A 26 21.30 -10.08 14.60
N PHE A 27 22.51 -10.30 15.11
CA PHE A 27 23.02 -11.65 15.32
C PHE A 27 22.61 -12.14 16.70
N VAL A 28 21.96 -13.30 16.77
CA VAL A 28 21.38 -13.85 17.99
C VAL A 28 21.86 -15.29 18.18
N ASP A 29 22.43 -15.56 19.35
CA ASP A 29 22.70 -16.92 19.82
C ASP A 29 21.94 -17.20 21.12
N GLU A 30 22.05 -18.43 21.62
CA GLU A 30 21.35 -18.87 22.84
C GLU A 30 21.74 -18.06 24.09
N ASN A 31 22.98 -17.54 24.16
CA ASN A 31 23.47 -16.79 25.32
C ASN A 31 22.92 -15.35 25.35
N TYR A 32 22.70 -14.77 24.17
CA TYR A 32 22.21 -13.40 24.00
C TYR A 32 20.70 -13.33 23.74
N LEU A 33 20.02 -14.47 23.63
CA LEU A 33 18.57 -14.53 23.48
C LEU A 33 17.80 -13.69 24.52
N PRO A 34 18.13 -13.70 25.84
CA PRO A 34 17.40 -12.88 26.80
C PRO A 34 17.45 -11.37 26.49
N GLY A 35 18.63 -10.87 26.10
CA GLY A 35 18.81 -9.49 25.66
C GLY A 35 17.97 -9.18 24.42
N PHE A 36 18.03 -10.05 23.41
CA PHE A 36 17.28 -9.88 22.17
C PHE A 36 15.76 -9.83 22.37
N LEU A 37 15.22 -10.66 23.27
CA LEU A 37 13.79 -10.63 23.59
C LEU A 37 13.39 -9.31 24.29
N VAL A 38 14.26 -8.73 25.10
CA VAL A 38 14.04 -7.39 25.68
C VAL A 38 14.15 -6.31 24.62
N LEU A 39 15.12 -6.40 23.71
CA LEU A 39 15.24 -5.49 22.57
C LEU A 39 13.94 -5.43 21.76
N LEU A 40 13.38 -6.58 21.39
CA LEU A 40 12.11 -6.64 20.64
C LEU A 40 10.94 -5.99 21.40
N ARG A 41 10.83 -6.24 22.72
CA ARG A 41 9.79 -5.61 23.55
C ARG A 41 9.97 -4.09 23.62
N SER A 42 11.19 -3.63 23.86
CA SER A 42 11.50 -2.19 23.94
C SER A 42 11.24 -1.47 22.62
N LEU A 43 11.61 -2.09 21.49
CA LEU A 43 11.32 -1.56 20.16
C LEU A 43 9.81 -1.40 19.96
N ALA A 44 9.00 -2.43 20.26
CA ALA A 44 7.56 -2.38 20.08
C ALA A 44 6.86 -1.37 21.02
N LEU A 45 7.34 -1.18 22.26
CA LEU A 45 6.73 -0.24 23.21
C LEU A 45 7.16 1.21 22.99
N SER A 46 8.37 1.45 22.50
CA SER A 46 8.91 2.78 22.23
C SER A 46 8.57 3.27 20.81
N ASN A 47 8.42 2.35 19.86
CA ASN A 47 8.08 2.63 18.45
C ASN A 47 6.86 1.81 18.01
N PRO A 48 5.67 2.01 18.62
CA PRO A 48 4.50 1.14 18.42
C PRO A 48 3.99 1.11 16.98
N GLY A 49 4.32 2.13 16.17
CA GLY A 49 3.95 2.25 14.76
C GLY A 49 4.93 1.60 13.78
N VAL A 50 5.99 0.92 14.25
CA VAL A 50 7.05 0.35 13.43
C VAL A 50 7.00 -1.18 13.47
N CYS A 51 6.92 -1.82 12.30
CA CYS A 51 6.86 -3.27 12.15
C CYS A 51 7.55 -3.72 10.84
N GLU A 52 8.74 -3.19 10.58
CA GLU A 52 9.55 -3.63 9.43
C GLU A 52 10.07 -5.06 9.64
N ASP A 53 10.56 -5.71 8.57
CA ASP A 53 11.14 -7.05 8.69
C ASP A 53 12.28 -7.04 9.73
N PHE A 54 12.37 -8.10 10.55
CA PHE A 54 13.50 -8.27 11.47
C PHE A 54 14.31 -9.49 11.06
N VAL A 55 15.50 -9.26 10.51
CA VAL A 55 16.44 -10.29 10.11
C VAL A 55 17.20 -10.79 11.33
N VAL A 56 17.01 -12.06 11.66
CA VAL A 56 17.72 -12.72 12.75
C VAL A 56 18.80 -13.60 12.14
N LEU A 57 20.03 -13.12 12.19
CA LEU A 57 21.21 -13.92 11.88
C LEU A 57 21.47 -14.88 13.05
N HIS A 58 21.68 -16.15 12.78
CA HIS A 58 21.95 -17.13 13.82
C HIS A 58 22.86 -18.28 13.34
N ASP A 59 23.54 -18.93 14.27
CA ASP A 59 24.34 -20.14 14.02
C ASP A 59 23.53 -21.42 14.33
N ASP A 60 22.95 -21.50 15.52
CA ASP A 60 22.35 -22.73 16.06
C ASP A 60 21.15 -22.53 17.02
N LEU A 61 20.35 -21.48 16.84
CA LEU A 61 19.14 -21.25 17.66
C LEU A 61 18.19 -22.45 17.70
N LYS A 62 17.73 -22.81 18.92
CA LYS A 62 16.77 -23.89 19.12
C LYS A 62 15.38 -23.53 18.58
N PRO A 63 14.56 -24.51 18.17
CA PRO A 63 13.19 -24.28 17.73
C PRO A 63 12.32 -23.54 18.77
N SER A 64 12.52 -23.81 20.07
CA SER A 64 11.82 -23.11 21.16
C SER A 64 12.24 -21.64 21.28
N SER A 65 13.53 -21.34 21.08
CA SER A 65 14.07 -19.98 21.03
C SER A 65 13.47 -19.20 19.87
N VAL A 66 13.40 -19.82 18.69
CA VAL A 66 12.74 -19.25 17.50
C VAL A 66 11.26 -18.96 17.76
N ALA A 67 10.54 -19.86 18.42
CA ALA A 67 9.13 -19.65 18.77
C ALA A 67 8.94 -18.43 19.68
N ARG A 68 9.83 -18.23 20.68
CA ARG A 68 9.81 -17.05 21.56
C ARG A 68 10.08 -15.75 20.80
N ILE A 69 11.01 -15.78 19.83
CA ILE A 69 11.30 -14.62 18.97
C ILE A 69 10.08 -14.26 18.11
N ARG A 70 9.48 -15.25 17.44
CA ARG A 70 8.27 -15.06 16.62
C ARG A 70 7.04 -14.64 17.41
N ALA A 71 6.96 -15.01 18.69
CA ALA A 71 5.91 -14.51 19.57
C ALA A 71 6.01 -12.99 19.80
N LEU A 72 7.20 -12.41 19.73
CA LEU A 72 7.41 -10.98 19.93
C LEU A 72 7.42 -10.16 18.64
N HIS A 73 7.51 -10.75 17.45
CA HIS A 73 7.46 -10.00 16.20
C HIS A 73 6.91 -10.85 15.05
N PRO A 74 5.89 -10.38 14.30
CA PRO A 74 5.24 -11.19 13.28
C PRO A 74 6.08 -11.39 12.01
N ARG A 75 7.03 -10.48 11.72
CA ARG A 75 7.83 -10.47 10.48
C ARG A 75 9.31 -10.85 10.71
N ILE A 76 9.55 -11.98 11.39
CA ILE A 76 10.91 -12.49 11.63
C ILE A 76 11.43 -13.25 10.41
N VAL A 77 12.58 -12.83 9.89
CA VAL A 77 13.30 -13.48 8.79
C VAL A 77 14.55 -14.13 9.34
N LEU A 78 14.55 -15.46 9.49
CA LEU A 78 15.72 -16.20 9.94
C LEU A 78 16.73 -16.38 8.80
N ARG A 79 18.00 -16.17 9.10
CA ARG A 79 19.12 -16.42 8.19
C ARG A 79 20.24 -17.09 8.98
N ARG A 80 20.63 -18.28 8.54
CA ARG A 80 21.77 -18.97 9.13
C ARG A 80 23.05 -18.32 8.65
N VAL A 81 23.98 -18.07 9.56
CA VAL A 81 25.28 -17.47 9.23
C VAL A 81 26.21 -18.48 8.60
N ASP A 82 27.10 -18.01 7.73
CA ASP A 82 28.19 -18.80 7.17
C ASP A 82 29.39 -18.77 8.12
N ALA A 83 29.31 -19.55 9.19
CA ALA A 83 30.29 -19.53 10.27
C ALA A 83 31.72 -19.89 9.79
N GLU A 84 31.84 -20.79 8.82
CA GLU A 84 33.11 -21.28 8.29
C GLU A 84 33.84 -20.21 7.47
N HIS A 85 33.11 -19.32 6.80
CA HIS A 85 33.67 -18.20 6.04
C HIS A 85 34.68 -17.37 6.85
N TYR A 86 34.33 -17.12 8.11
CA TYR A 86 35.10 -16.29 9.02
C TYR A 86 36.32 -17.00 9.61
N ASP A 87 36.48 -18.32 9.43
CA ASP A 87 37.65 -19.04 9.93
C ASP A 87 38.94 -18.57 9.26
N SER A 88 38.83 -18.10 8.02
CA SER A 88 39.93 -17.51 7.24
C SER A 88 40.42 -16.14 7.74
N TYR A 89 39.67 -15.47 8.61
CA TYR A 89 40.06 -14.14 9.09
C TYR A 89 41.19 -14.25 10.14
N VAL A 90 42.16 -13.34 10.05
CA VAL A 90 43.14 -13.13 11.12
C VAL A 90 42.40 -12.54 12.30
N LYS A 91 42.49 -13.19 13.47
CA LYS A 91 41.82 -12.78 14.71
C LYS A 91 42.87 -12.49 15.77
N GLY A 92 42.45 -11.80 16.84
CA GLY A 92 43.27 -11.60 18.04
C GLY A 92 43.47 -12.92 18.81
N ASP A 93 43.43 -12.85 20.14
CA ASP A 93 43.61 -14.01 21.02
C ASP A 93 42.77 -15.23 20.58
N GLN A 94 43.46 -16.30 20.14
CA GLN A 94 42.88 -17.47 19.49
C GLN A 94 42.15 -18.42 20.47
N ASP A 95 42.39 -18.28 21.77
CA ASP A 95 41.83 -19.16 22.81
C ASP A 95 40.40 -18.78 23.24
N ASN A 96 39.84 -17.68 22.71
CA ASN A 96 38.53 -17.18 23.08
C ASN A 96 37.47 -17.42 21.98
N TYR A 97 36.62 -18.43 22.16
CA TYR A 97 35.52 -18.76 21.23
C TYR A 97 34.53 -17.61 20.98
N LEU A 98 34.39 -16.65 21.91
CA LEU A 98 33.56 -15.44 21.72
C LEU A 98 34.11 -14.50 20.63
N VAL A 99 35.39 -14.61 20.28
CA VAL A 99 36.03 -13.82 19.21
C VAL A 99 35.47 -14.22 17.84
N ARG A 100 35.13 -15.50 17.62
CA ARG A 100 34.63 -15.97 16.33
C ARG A 100 33.23 -15.45 16.01
N LYS A 101 32.32 -15.49 16.99
CA LYS A 101 30.92 -15.07 16.79
C LYS A 101 30.76 -13.58 16.56
N ALA A 102 31.70 -12.76 17.03
CA ALA A 102 31.69 -11.31 16.82
C ALA A 102 31.69 -10.92 15.33
N TYR A 103 32.22 -11.78 14.45
CA TYR A 103 32.24 -11.51 13.00
C TYR A 103 30.94 -11.89 12.27
N PHE A 104 30.06 -12.70 12.89
CA PHE A 104 28.88 -13.24 12.21
C PHE A 104 27.85 -12.17 11.83
N ILE A 105 27.85 -11.02 12.52
CA ILE A 105 27.02 -9.88 12.13
C ILE A 105 27.38 -9.35 10.73
N LEU A 106 28.62 -9.53 10.26
CA LEU A 106 29.05 -9.07 8.93
C LEU A 106 28.27 -9.75 7.78
N ASP A 107 27.58 -10.86 8.03
CA ASP A 107 26.68 -11.48 7.06
C ASP A 107 25.50 -10.56 6.69
N ILE A 108 25.19 -9.52 7.47
CA ILE A 108 24.17 -8.53 7.06
C ILE A 108 24.54 -7.84 5.75
N PHE A 109 25.84 -7.72 5.42
CA PHE A 109 26.31 -7.09 4.19
C PHE A 109 26.10 -7.99 2.97
N LYS A 110 25.76 -9.27 3.18
CA LYS A 110 25.39 -10.24 2.12
C LYS A 110 23.91 -10.18 1.76
N LEU A 111 23.08 -9.44 2.50
CA LEU A 111 21.67 -9.26 2.17
C LEU A 111 21.52 -8.47 0.85
N ARG A 112 20.63 -8.92 -0.04
CA ARG A 112 20.35 -8.25 -1.33
C ARG A 112 18.88 -7.85 -1.50
N ASP A 113 18.05 -8.24 -0.53
CA ASP A 113 16.59 -8.10 -0.58
C ASP A 113 16.08 -6.77 -0.02
N TYR A 114 16.97 -5.94 0.55
CA TYR A 114 16.65 -4.72 1.28
C TYR A 114 17.43 -3.51 0.75
N ASP A 115 16.82 -2.33 0.83
CA ASP A 115 17.47 -1.05 0.50
C ASP A 115 18.11 -0.39 1.72
N THR A 116 17.59 -0.67 2.91
CA THR A 116 18.12 -0.17 4.19
C THR A 116 18.09 -1.29 5.22
N VAL A 117 19.22 -1.53 5.89
CA VAL A 117 19.33 -2.45 7.03
C VAL A 117 19.80 -1.68 8.26
N ILE A 118 19.02 -1.73 9.35
CA ILE A 118 19.36 -1.12 10.64
C ILE A 118 19.81 -2.24 11.58
N THR A 119 21.10 -2.30 11.89
CA THR A 119 21.62 -3.29 12.83
C THR A 119 21.42 -2.80 14.26
N LEU A 120 21.04 -3.71 15.15
CA LEU A 120 20.94 -3.47 16.58
C LEU A 120 21.63 -4.64 17.30
N ASP A 121 22.60 -4.34 18.15
CA ASP A 121 23.15 -5.37 19.04
C ASP A 121 22.07 -5.87 20.01
N THR A 122 22.18 -7.14 20.38
CA THR A 122 21.19 -7.84 21.21
C THR A 122 21.19 -7.37 22.67
N ASP A 123 22.21 -6.64 23.09
CA ASP A 123 22.34 -6.01 24.42
C ASP A 123 21.96 -4.52 24.39
N MET A 124 21.03 -4.15 23.52
CA MET A 124 20.44 -2.81 23.44
C MET A 124 19.01 -2.76 23.99
N VAL A 125 18.60 -1.57 24.42
CA VAL A 125 17.22 -1.23 24.78
C VAL A 125 16.82 0.04 24.05
N VAL A 126 15.69 0.01 23.34
CA VAL A 126 15.13 1.16 22.65
C VAL A 126 14.22 1.94 23.60
N LEU A 127 14.60 3.17 23.91
CA LEU A 127 13.92 4.06 24.86
C LEU A 127 13.18 5.21 24.16
N GLY A 128 13.49 5.50 22.89
CA GLY A 128 12.93 6.63 22.15
C GLY A 128 12.59 6.32 20.68
N ASP A 129 12.20 7.37 19.96
CA ASP A 129 11.80 7.30 18.54
C ASP A 129 12.98 7.04 17.60
N LEU A 130 12.79 6.11 16.66
CA LEU A 130 13.77 5.71 15.65
C LEU A 130 13.43 6.25 14.24
N GLY A 131 12.45 7.16 14.14
CA GLY A 131 12.00 7.72 12.86
C GLY A 131 13.13 8.29 12.00
N GLU A 132 14.09 8.97 12.61
CA GLU A 132 15.26 9.53 11.91
C GLU A 132 16.11 8.44 11.24
N LEU A 133 16.30 7.29 11.90
CA LEU A 133 17.06 6.16 11.36
C LEU A 133 16.34 5.53 10.15
N LEU A 134 15.01 5.42 10.21
CA LEU A 134 14.17 4.89 9.13
C LEU A 134 14.13 5.82 7.90
N GLN A 135 14.38 7.12 8.10
CA GLN A 135 14.35 8.14 7.05
C GLN A 135 15.70 8.32 6.34
N LEU A 136 16.81 7.82 6.89
CA LEU A 136 18.12 7.89 6.26
C LEU A 136 18.14 7.13 4.92
N ARG A 137 18.79 7.72 3.91
CA ARG A 137 18.78 7.24 2.51
C ARG A 137 20.15 7.07 1.88
N GLU A 138 21.20 7.55 2.52
CA GLU A 138 22.54 7.58 1.92
C GLU A 138 23.60 7.20 2.96
N GLY A 139 24.65 6.55 2.47
CA GLY A 139 25.83 6.25 3.25
C GLY A 139 25.68 5.02 4.14
N LEU A 140 26.74 4.75 4.89
CA LEU A 140 26.70 3.88 6.06
C LEU A 140 26.73 4.81 7.27
N ALA A 141 25.70 4.75 8.12
CA ALA A 141 25.60 5.63 9.28
C ALA A 141 25.87 4.87 10.57
N ALA A 142 26.58 5.51 11.50
CA ALA A 142 26.93 4.93 12.79
C ALA A 142 27.16 6.04 13.83
N VAL A 143 27.10 5.69 15.11
CA VAL A 143 27.50 6.60 16.19
C VAL A 143 29.02 6.52 16.37
N PRO A 144 29.73 7.67 16.45
CA PRO A 144 31.16 7.67 16.74
C PRO A 144 31.50 7.01 18.08
N GLN A 145 32.61 6.29 18.11
CA GLN A 145 33.09 5.58 19.28
C GLN A 145 33.48 6.58 20.39
N PHE A 146 32.92 6.38 21.58
CA PHE A 146 33.04 7.33 22.70
C PHE A 146 34.49 7.74 23.06
N PHE A 147 35.45 6.81 23.01
CA PHE A 147 36.82 7.04 23.49
C PHE A 147 37.86 7.47 22.44
N TYR A 148 37.52 7.50 21.15
CA TYR A 148 38.51 7.65 20.05
C TYR A 148 38.18 8.77 19.06
N GLY A 149 37.46 9.81 19.52
CA GLY A 149 37.07 10.95 18.71
C GLY A 149 35.97 10.63 17.69
N GLN A 150 35.86 11.44 16.63
CA GLN A 150 34.80 11.31 15.61
C GLN A 150 35.22 10.48 14.37
N HIS A 151 36.41 9.86 14.39
CA HIS A 151 36.95 9.10 13.24
C HIS A 151 36.57 7.62 13.26
N LYS A 152 36.40 7.02 14.45
CA LYS A 152 36.02 5.61 14.59
C LYS A 152 34.53 5.45 14.89
N LEU A 153 33.89 4.45 14.32
CA LEU A 153 32.51 4.07 14.58
C LEU A 153 32.38 3.04 15.71
N ASN A 154 31.19 3.00 16.32
CA ASN A 154 30.71 1.85 17.07
C ASN A 154 29.78 0.98 16.20
N SER A 155 30.05 -0.33 16.11
CA SER A 155 29.31 -1.23 15.20
C SER A 155 27.98 -1.74 15.75
N GLY A 156 27.64 -1.46 17.01
CA GLY A 156 26.42 -1.99 17.60
C GLY A 156 25.14 -1.41 17.01
N LEU A 157 25.21 -0.20 16.43
CA LEU A 157 24.16 0.38 15.60
C LEU A 157 24.76 0.85 14.29
N LEU A 158 24.27 0.27 13.18
CA LEU A 158 24.58 0.70 11.83
C LEU A 158 23.29 0.91 11.06
N VAL A 159 23.21 1.98 10.27
CA VAL A 159 22.20 2.13 9.23
C VAL A 159 22.90 1.97 7.89
N ILE A 160 22.61 0.88 7.19
CA ILE A 160 23.35 0.43 6.03
C ILE A 160 22.46 0.57 4.81
N GLN A 161 22.84 1.46 3.90
CA GLN A 161 22.11 1.66 2.65
C GLN A 161 22.59 0.68 1.57
N ARG A 162 21.74 0.48 0.57
CA ARG A 162 21.92 -0.48 -0.53
C ARG A 162 23.29 -0.44 -1.19
N GLU A 163 23.91 0.72 -1.33
CA GLU A 163 25.25 0.86 -1.89
C GLU A 163 26.35 0.06 -1.14
N TYR A 164 26.16 -0.20 0.16
CA TYR A 164 27.06 -1.01 0.99
C TYR A 164 26.63 -2.49 1.08
N LEU A 165 25.43 -2.83 0.60
CA LEU A 165 24.92 -4.20 0.51
C LEU A 165 25.33 -4.84 -0.84
N SER A 166 26.63 -4.82 -1.13
CA SER A 166 27.19 -5.24 -2.43
C SER A 166 28.35 -6.21 -2.28
N ASP A 167 28.55 -7.06 -3.30
CA ASP A 167 29.66 -8.02 -3.30
C ASP A 167 31.02 -7.32 -3.26
N ALA A 168 31.11 -6.14 -3.88
CA ALA A 168 32.31 -5.30 -3.84
C ALA A 168 32.64 -4.82 -2.42
N PHE A 169 31.63 -4.43 -1.63
CA PHE A 169 31.85 -4.04 -0.24
C PHE A 169 32.19 -5.26 0.63
N CYS A 170 31.51 -6.39 0.44
CA CYS A 170 31.87 -7.66 1.10
C CYS A 170 33.32 -8.07 0.81
N ALA A 171 33.79 -7.92 -0.43
CA ALA A 171 35.16 -8.24 -0.79
C ALA A 171 36.19 -7.36 -0.06
N LYS A 172 35.89 -6.07 0.18
CA LYS A 172 36.73 -5.19 0.99
C LYS A 172 36.79 -5.64 2.45
N ILE A 173 35.65 -5.99 3.03
CA ILE A 173 35.56 -6.56 4.39
C ILE A 173 36.43 -7.83 4.48
N ASP A 174 36.27 -8.75 3.53
CA ASP A 174 37.05 -9.99 3.46
C ASP A 174 38.55 -9.75 3.32
N GLN A 175 38.96 -8.80 2.48
CA GLN A 175 40.37 -8.47 2.29
C GLN A 175 40.99 -7.96 3.60
N VAL A 176 40.32 -7.04 4.29
CA VAL A 176 40.78 -6.52 5.59
C VAL A 176 40.79 -7.62 6.65
N GLY A 177 39.71 -8.40 6.75
CA GLY A 177 39.58 -9.51 7.70
C GLY A 177 40.65 -10.58 7.53
N ARG A 178 40.93 -11.02 6.29
CA ARG A 178 41.97 -12.02 5.98
C ARG A 178 43.40 -11.48 6.11
N SER A 179 43.62 -10.19 5.86
CA SER A 179 44.95 -9.59 6.01
C SER A 179 45.32 -9.30 7.46
N GLY A 180 44.33 -9.15 8.35
CA GLY A 180 44.56 -8.71 9.73
C GLY A 180 44.90 -7.23 9.84
N SER A 181 44.71 -6.44 8.78
CA SER A 181 45.04 -5.00 8.73
C SER A 181 43.99 -4.14 9.44
N TYR A 182 43.64 -4.49 10.68
CA TYR A 182 42.64 -3.81 11.50
C TYR A 182 42.91 -4.04 12.99
N GLU A 183 42.21 -3.31 13.86
CA GLU A 183 42.28 -3.52 15.31
C GLU A 183 41.63 -4.86 15.69
N LEU A 184 42.44 -5.91 15.83
CA LEU A 184 41.98 -7.28 16.05
C LEU A 184 41.13 -7.47 17.31
N ASP A 185 41.37 -6.66 18.36
CA ASP A 185 40.62 -6.66 19.62
C ASP A 185 39.25 -5.97 19.51
N LYS A 186 38.95 -5.36 18.36
CA LYS A 186 37.65 -4.73 18.03
C LYS A 186 36.84 -5.54 17.02
N HIS A 187 37.31 -6.72 16.62
CA HIS A 187 36.56 -7.68 15.80
C HIS A 187 35.92 -7.07 14.54
N ASP A 188 34.61 -7.21 14.36
CA ASP A 188 33.82 -6.61 13.27
C ASP A 188 33.97 -5.09 13.22
N GLN A 189 33.93 -4.41 14.38
CA GLN A 189 34.10 -2.96 14.47
C GLN A 189 35.48 -2.53 13.96
N GLY A 190 36.52 -3.31 14.25
CA GLY A 190 37.87 -3.06 13.78
C GLY A 190 37.96 -3.14 12.25
N ILE A 191 37.37 -4.18 11.66
CA ILE A 191 37.30 -4.33 10.20
C ILE A 191 36.56 -3.16 9.57
N LEU A 192 35.38 -2.80 10.08
CA LEU A 192 34.58 -1.71 9.52
C LEU A 192 35.29 -0.36 9.62
N ASN A 193 35.97 -0.07 10.73
CA ASN A 193 36.80 1.13 10.87
C ASN A 193 37.94 1.18 9.86
N ALA A 194 38.62 0.05 9.61
CA ALA A 194 39.69 -0.01 8.63
C ALA A 194 39.19 0.08 7.17
N VAL A 195 38.02 -0.49 6.87
CA VAL A 195 37.40 -0.43 5.53
C VAL A 195 36.88 0.97 5.20
N LEU A 196 36.27 1.66 6.17
CA LEU A 196 35.64 2.96 5.97
C LEU A 196 36.60 4.14 6.21
N ASP A 197 37.60 3.98 7.09
CA ASP A 197 38.57 5.02 7.45
C ASP A 197 37.93 6.40 7.71
N GLY A 198 36.86 6.41 8.52
CA GLY A 198 36.13 7.63 8.89
C GLY A 198 35.10 8.13 7.85
N ASP A 199 34.97 7.46 6.70
CA ASP A 199 33.94 7.70 5.68
C ASP A 199 32.61 7.03 6.05
N PHE A 200 31.94 7.59 7.06
CA PHE A 200 30.60 7.19 7.47
C PHE A 200 29.78 8.39 7.94
N VAL A 201 28.46 8.28 7.85
CA VAL A 201 27.51 9.29 8.32
C VAL A 201 27.43 9.23 9.85
N ARG A 202 27.74 10.34 10.51
CA ARG A 202 27.79 10.40 11.97
C ARG A 202 26.40 10.61 12.54
N LEU A 203 25.93 9.64 13.33
CA LEU A 203 24.68 9.73 14.07
C LEU A 203 24.90 10.37 15.44
N ASP A 204 23.85 11.00 15.95
CA ASP A 204 23.83 11.51 17.32
C ASP A 204 24.05 10.37 18.32
N SER A 205 24.82 10.64 19.38
CA SER A 205 25.14 9.65 20.41
C SER A 205 23.93 9.06 21.14
N ARG A 206 22.77 9.74 21.11
CA ARG A 206 21.51 9.21 21.68
C ARG A 206 21.06 7.89 21.06
N TYR A 207 21.45 7.61 19.80
CA TYR A 207 21.08 6.39 19.08
C TYR A 207 21.98 5.20 19.39
N ASN A 208 23.09 5.40 20.11
CA ASN A 208 23.94 4.33 20.61
C ASN A 208 24.65 4.83 21.87
N PHE A 209 23.84 5.06 22.90
CA PHE A 209 24.32 5.56 24.17
C PHE A 209 24.93 4.39 24.95
N VAL A 210 26.23 4.21 24.81
CA VAL A 210 26.96 3.16 25.53
C VAL A 210 26.94 3.43 27.04
N LYS A 211 26.59 2.42 27.86
CA LYS A 211 26.46 2.59 29.33
C LYS A 211 27.69 3.21 30.00
N ARG A 212 28.88 3.01 29.44
CA ARG A 212 30.15 3.58 29.92
C ARG A 212 30.17 5.11 29.94
N ARG A 213 29.30 5.78 29.17
CA ARG A 213 29.15 7.24 29.19
C ARG A 213 28.66 7.77 30.55
N LEU A 214 27.93 6.96 31.32
CA LEU A 214 27.43 7.34 32.63
C LEU A 214 28.55 7.52 33.67
N SER A 215 29.71 6.90 33.47
CA SER A 215 30.85 7.00 34.40
C SER A 215 30.51 6.66 35.86
N GLY A 216 29.61 5.70 36.06
CA GLY A 216 29.12 5.26 37.37
C GLY A 216 27.61 5.06 37.37
N ASP A 217 27.04 4.95 38.57
CA ASP A 217 25.62 4.69 38.76
C ASP A 217 24.83 6.01 38.67
N LEU A 218 24.75 6.53 37.46
CA LEU A 218 24.01 7.75 37.12
C LEU A 218 22.76 7.39 36.30
N PRO A 219 21.71 8.21 36.38
CA PRO A 219 20.51 8.01 35.57
C PRO A 219 20.83 8.15 34.09
N VAL A 220 20.14 7.36 33.27
CA VAL A 220 20.22 7.46 31.80
C VAL A 220 19.56 8.77 31.35
N PRO A 221 20.21 9.59 30.52
CA PRO A 221 19.62 10.84 30.02
C PRO A 221 18.28 10.63 29.31
N ASP A 222 17.32 11.52 29.55
CA ASP A 222 15.95 11.42 29.04
C ASP A 222 15.86 11.42 27.51
N ASP A 223 16.83 12.04 26.83
CA ASP A 223 16.90 12.12 25.37
C ASP A 223 17.56 10.90 24.71
N THR A 224 18.01 9.91 25.50
CA THR A 224 18.57 8.65 25.00
C THR A 224 17.52 7.87 24.21
N ALA A 225 17.79 7.60 22.93
CA ALA A 225 16.91 6.80 22.07
C ALA A 225 17.23 5.30 22.18
N ILE A 226 18.51 4.93 22.29
CA ILE A 226 18.97 3.55 22.43
C ILE A 226 20.09 3.48 23.45
N LEU A 227 19.89 2.69 24.50
CA LEU A 227 20.88 2.39 25.54
C LEU A 227 21.58 1.07 25.19
N HIS A 228 22.92 1.09 25.15
CA HIS A 228 23.74 -0.06 24.78
C HIS A 228 24.58 -0.57 25.96
N PHE A 229 24.35 -1.81 26.39
CA PHE A 229 25.00 -2.43 27.54
C PHE A 229 26.39 -3.04 27.22
N THR A 230 27.26 -2.21 26.62
CA THR A 230 28.63 -2.60 26.24
C THR A 230 29.44 -3.17 27.41
N GLY A 231 30.25 -4.20 27.14
CA GLY A 231 31.13 -4.84 28.13
C GLY A 231 30.70 -6.26 28.49
N ARG A 232 31.48 -6.90 29.37
CA ARG A 232 31.35 -8.33 29.71
C ARG A 232 30.07 -8.65 30.50
N HIS A 233 29.70 -7.79 31.44
CA HIS A 233 28.61 -8.02 32.37
C HIS A 233 27.29 -7.48 31.80
N LYS A 234 26.37 -8.40 31.49
CA LYS A 234 25.05 -8.10 30.91
C LYS A 234 23.96 -8.04 31.98
N PRO A 235 22.89 -7.25 31.79
CA PRO A 235 21.79 -7.14 32.76
C PRO A 235 21.18 -8.50 33.15
N TRP A 236 20.98 -9.38 32.17
CA TRP A 236 20.43 -10.73 32.38
C TRP A 236 21.41 -11.75 32.96
N GLN A 237 22.66 -11.36 33.22
CA GLN A 237 23.71 -12.18 33.84
C GLN A 237 24.04 -11.73 35.27
N GLY A 238 23.14 -10.98 35.91
CA GLY A 238 23.34 -10.42 37.25
C GLY A 238 23.94 -9.01 37.27
N GLY A 239 24.14 -8.40 36.10
CA GLY A 239 24.54 -7.00 35.97
C GLY A 239 26.00 -6.70 36.34
N GLU A 240 26.30 -5.41 36.42
CA GLU A 240 27.61 -4.85 36.74
C GLU A 240 27.51 -3.84 37.88
N ALA A 241 28.39 -3.97 38.88
CA ALA A 241 28.45 -3.01 39.98
C ALA A 241 28.68 -1.59 39.46
N GLY A 242 27.87 -0.64 39.96
CA GLY A 242 27.95 0.76 39.56
C GLY A 242 27.15 1.12 38.29
N TYR A 243 26.23 0.28 37.82
CA TYR A 243 25.33 0.59 36.69
C TYR A 243 23.87 0.17 36.97
N ALA A 244 23.45 0.13 38.23
CA ALA A 244 22.15 -0.35 38.65
C ALA A 244 21.00 0.47 38.01
N GLN A 245 21.11 1.80 37.98
CA GLN A 245 20.10 2.68 37.38
C GLN A 245 19.98 2.49 35.86
N ALA A 246 21.10 2.21 35.18
CA ALA A 246 21.06 1.87 33.76
C ALA A 246 20.38 0.51 33.53
N GLU A 247 20.67 -0.47 34.39
CA GLU A 247 20.06 -1.80 34.34
C GLU A 247 18.58 -1.80 34.69
N GLU A 248 18.11 -0.88 35.54
CA GLU A 248 16.68 -0.66 35.79
C GLU A 248 15.93 -0.33 34.49
N ARG A 249 16.52 0.47 33.60
CA ARG A 249 15.95 0.76 32.27
C ARG A 249 15.81 -0.49 31.40
N TRP A 250 16.66 -1.50 31.58
CA TRP A 250 16.51 -2.80 30.90
C TRP A 250 15.41 -3.64 31.55
N ARG A 251 15.35 -3.67 32.88
CA ARG A 251 14.36 -4.45 33.65
C ARG A 251 12.92 -3.97 33.42
N GLU A 252 12.71 -2.70 33.09
CA GLU A 252 11.40 -2.17 32.67
C GLU A 252 10.76 -2.93 31.49
N PHE A 253 11.57 -3.57 30.64
CA PHE A 253 11.12 -4.32 29.48
C PHE A 253 11.21 -5.84 29.67
N GLU A 254 11.63 -6.32 30.85
CA GLU A 254 11.58 -7.73 31.24
C GLU A 254 10.15 -8.12 31.65
N LEU A 255 9.22 -7.95 30.71
CA LEU A 255 7.79 -8.15 30.93
C LEU A 255 7.36 -9.57 30.55
N GLY A 256 6.43 -10.13 31.33
CA GLY A 256 5.69 -11.31 30.89
C GLY A 256 4.81 -10.99 29.68
N ASP A 257 4.46 -12.00 28.87
CA ASP A 257 3.70 -11.79 27.63
C ASP A 257 2.36 -11.08 27.87
N ALA A 258 1.67 -11.41 28.98
CA ALA A 258 0.41 -10.77 29.35
C ALA A 258 0.56 -9.27 29.64
N GLU A 259 1.62 -8.88 30.37
CA GLU A 259 1.94 -7.50 30.73
C GLU A 259 2.40 -6.72 29.50
N PHE A 260 3.27 -7.33 28.68
CA PHE A 260 3.73 -6.75 27.43
C PHE A 260 2.58 -6.45 26.47
N HIS A 261 1.67 -7.40 26.24
CA HIS A 261 0.51 -7.16 25.36
C HIS A 261 -0.37 -6.02 25.89
N ALA A 262 -0.61 -5.97 27.21
CA ALA A 262 -1.39 -4.89 27.82
C ALA A 262 -0.69 -3.53 27.70
N ALA A 263 0.63 -3.51 27.91
CA ALA A 263 1.46 -2.31 27.76
C ALA A 263 1.51 -1.81 26.33
N TYR A 264 1.51 -2.70 25.33
CA TYR A 264 1.45 -2.32 23.92
C TYR A 264 0.08 -1.73 23.55
N LEU A 265 -1.01 -2.38 23.96
CA LEU A 265 -2.38 -1.95 23.65
C LEU A 265 -2.78 -0.60 24.28
N SER A 266 -2.04 -0.16 25.31
CA SER A 266 -2.21 1.16 25.92
C SER A 266 -1.45 2.28 25.19
N LYS A 267 -0.57 1.95 24.23
CA LYS A 267 0.13 2.93 23.41
C LYS A 267 -0.77 3.54 22.34
N GLY A 268 -0.38 4.73 21.85
CA GLY A 268 -0.96 5.35 20.67
C GLY A 268 -0.22 4.94 19.39
N ASN A 269 -0.80 5.24 18.22
CA ASN A 269 -0.19 5.01 16.91
C ASN A 269 0.32 3.57 16.68
N LEU A 270 -0.53 2.59 16.98
CA LEU A 270 -0.18 1.17 16.87
C LEU A 270 -0.09 0.74 15.40
N HIS A 271 0.97 0.02 15.05
CA HIS A 271 1.09 -0.61 13.75
C HIS A 271 0.04 -1.73 13.62
N HIS A 272 -0.60 -1.81 12.45
CA HIS A 272 -1.65 -2.79 12.14
C HIS A 272 -1.25 -4.22 12.54
N ASP A 273 -0.14 -4.74 12.00
CA ASP A 273 0.26 -6.14 12.21
C ASP A 273 0.58 -6.45 13.67
N LEU A 274 1.21 -5.51 14.39
CA LEU A 274 1.53 -5.68 15.80
C LEU A 274 0.27 -5.64 16.67
N LEU A 275 -0.68 -4.76 16.35
CA LEU A 275 -1.97 -4.71 17.02
C LEU A 275 -2.73 -6.04 16.87
N VAL A 276 -2.75 -6.63 15.67
CA VAL A 276 -3.36 -7.95 15.47
C VAL A 276 -2.59 -9.03 16.21
N HIS A 277 -1.26 -9.05 16.09
CA HIS A 277 -0.38 -10.07 16.64
C HIS A 277 -0.41 -10.14 18.18
N TYR A 278 -0.35 -9.01 18.87
CA TYR A 278 -0.42 -8.96 20.34
C TYR A 278 -1.85 -8.88 20.88
N GLY A 279 -2.74 -8.19 20.14
CA GLY A 279 -4.10 -7.94 20.59
C GLY A 279 -4.98 -9.19 20.54
N THR A 280 -4.84 -10.05 19.53
CA THR A 280 -5.61 -11.30 19.43
C THR A 280 -5.44 -12.21 20.64
N PRO A 281 -4.22 -12.61 21.05
CA PRO A 281 -4.05 -13.41 22.26
C PRO A 281 -4.45 -12.67 23.54
N HIS A 282 -4.29 -11.34 23.59
CA HIS A 282 -4.76 -10.54 24.72
C HIS A 282 -6.29 -10.63 24.89
N VAL A 283 -7.05 -10.46 23.81
CA VAL A 283 -8.51 -10.56 23.79
C VAL A 283 -8.97 -11.94 24.18
N ARG A 284 -8.35 -13.01 23.62
CA ARG A 284 -8.68 -14.40 24.00
C ARG A 284 -8.50 -14.66 25.50
N ARG A 285 -7.50 -14.04 26.12
CA ARG A 285 -7.20 -14.20 27.55
C ARG A 285 -8.12 -13.39 28.46
N THR A 286 -8.50 -12.19 28.04
CA THR A 286 -9.16 -11.20 28.92
C THR A 286 -10.66 -11.05 28.64
N GLY A 287 -11.10 -11.33 27.41
CA GLY A 287 -12.42 -10.96 26.93
C GLY A 287 -12.63 -9.44 26.81
N ASP A 288 -11.55 -8.64 26.87
CA ASP A 288 -11.65 -7.18 26.88
C ASP A 288 -12.23 -6.65 25.56
N VAL A 289 -13.37 -5.96 25.66
CA VAL A 289 -14.16 -5.52 24.52
C VAL A 289 -13.52 -4.34 23.81
N GLU A 290 -12.83 -3.46 24.53
CA GLU A 290 -12.13 -2.32 23.92
C GLU A 290 -10.96 -2.80 23.05
N ALA A 291 -10.15 -3.72 23.56
CA ALA A 291 -9.09 -4.38 22.83
C ALA A 291 -9.66 -5.15 21.63
N ALA A 292 -10.74 -5.92 21.81
CA ALA A 292 -11.40 -6.64 20.72
C ALA A 292 -11.84 -5.69 19.60
N ARG A 293 -12.43 -4.54 19.95
CA ARG A 293 -12.80 -3.50 19.00
C ARG A 293 -11.59 -2.93 18.25
N LYS A 294 -10.49 -2.61 18.94
CA LYS A 294 -9.27 -2.07 18.30
C LYS A 294 -8.69 -3.08 17.29
N VAL A 295 -8.58 -4.34 17.68
CA VAL A 295 -8.05 -5.42 16.83
C VAL A 295 -8.99 -5.71 15.66
N ALA A 296 -10.30 -5.76 15.89
CA ALA A 296 -11.28 -5.92 14.81
C ALA A 296 -11.25 -4.75 13.81
N ALA A 297 -11.05 -3.52 14.28
CA ALA A 297 -10.87 -2.36 13.40
C ALA A 297 -9.58 -2.48 12.56
N ALA A 298 -8.50 -3.04 13.11
CA ALA A 298 -7.29 -3.36 12.36
C ALA A 298 -7.56 -4.41 11.27
N HIS A 299 -8.20 -5.53 11.61
CA HIS A 299 -8.63 -6.53 10.63
C HIS A 299 -9.48 -5.91 9.51
N ILE A 300 -10.46 -5.07 9.84
CA ILE A 300 -11.26 -4.34 8.84
C ILE A 300 -10.38 -3.48 7.93
N ALA A 301 -9.39 -2.76 8.48
CA ALA A 301 -8.49 -1.94 7.69
C ALA A 301 -7.60 -2.76 6.74
N ALA A 302 -7.31 -4.02 7.07
CA ALA A 302 -6.61 -4.98 6.21
C ALA A 302 -7.52 -5.74 5.23
N GLY A 303 -8.86 -5.57 5.31
CA GLY A 303 -9.82 -6.33 4.50
C GLY A 303 -10.20 -7.70 5.08
N GLU A 304 -9.79 -7.98 6.31
CA GLU A 304 -9.98 -9.25 7.04
C GLU A 304 -11.31 -9.25 7.80
N TYR A 305 -12.41 -8.98 7.09
CA TYR A 305 -13.73 -8.81 7.71
C TYR A 305 -14.24 -10.06 8.44
N GLN A 306 -13.82 -11.27 8.03
CA GLN A 306 -14.22 -12.49 8.76
C GLN A 306 -13.56 -12.54 10.14
N ASP A 307 -12.26 -12.28 10.20
CA ASP A 307 -11.50 -12.30 11.44
C ASP A 307 -12.02 -11.25 12.42
N ALA A 308 -12.45 -10.08 11.92
CA ALA A 308 -13.14 -9.07 12.72
C ALA A 308 -14.48 -9.58 13.30
N VAL A 309 -15.28 -10.31 12.50
CA VAL A 309 -16.54 -10.92 12.96
C VAL A 309 -16.27 -12.01 14.00
N ASP A 310 -15.32 -12.91 13.74
CA ASP A 310 -15.01 -14.03 14.60
C ASP A 310 -14.44 -13.55 15.94
N LEU A 311 -13.57 -12.54 15.92
CA LEU A 311 -13.00 -11.93 17.11
C LEU A 311 -14.08 -11.25 17.97
N LEU A 312 -14.86 -10.32 17.40
CA LEU A 312 -15.89 -9.61 18.15
C LEU A 312 -17.07 -10.52 18.56
N GLY A 313 -17.35 -11.57 17.78
CA GLY A 313 -18.32 -12.60 18.12
C GLY A 313 -17.87 -13.51 19.26
N SER A 314 -16.56 -13.57 19.55
CA SER A 314 -16.02 -14.36 20.67
C SER A 314 -16.10 -13.65 22.03
N VAL A 315 -16.44 -12.37 22.06
CA VAL A 315 -16.55 -11.57 23.29
C VAL A 315 -17.99 -11.12 23.53
N ARG A 316 -18.36 -10.93 24.81
CA ARG A 316 -19.66 -10.38 25.17
C ARG A 316 -19.62 -8.86 25.07
N ILE A 317 -20.25 -8.30 24.05
CA ILE A 317 -20.42 -6.85 23.91
C ILE A 317 -21.59 -6.38 24.80
N PRO A 318 -21.38 -5.47 25.76
CA PRO A 318 -22.46 -4.85 26.54
C PRO A 318 -23.41 -4.05 25.65
N LEU A 319 -24.71 -4.06 25.96
CA LEU A 319 -25.74 -3.40 25.13
C LEU A 319 -25.56 -1.87 25.03
N ASP A 320 -24.93 -1.26 26.02
CA ASP A 320 -24.65 0.17 26.12
C ASP A 320 -23.33 0.60 25.44
N GLU A 321 -22.54 -0.36 24.93
CA GLU A 321 -21.27 -0.11 24.23
C GLU A 321 -21.47 0.04 22.71
N ALA A 322 -21.84 1.25 22.27
CA ALA A 322 -22.20 1.49 20.87
C ALA A 322 -21.05 1.31 19.86
N TRP A 323 -19.80 1.57 20.23
CA TRP A 323 -18.68 1.54 19.28
C TRP A 323 -18.29 0.11 18.86
N PRO A 324 -18.11 -0.87 19.77
CA PRO A 324 -17.95 -2.27 19.38
C PRO A 324 -19.10 -2.81 18.53
N HIS A 325 -20.36 -2.47 18.86
CA HIS A 325 -21.54 -2.81 18.05
C HIS A 325 -21.45 -2.24 16.63
N GLU A 326 -21.01 -0.99 16.49
CA GLU A 326 -20.81 -0.35 15.20
C GLU A 326 -19.76 -1.08 14.37
N VAL A 327 -18.62 -1.43 14.97
CA VAL A 327 -17.52 -2.15 14.30
C VAL A 327 -17.94 -3.56 13.88
N LEU A 328 -18.62 -4.31 14.77
CA LEU A 328 -19.15 -5.62 14.45
C LEU A 328 -20.20 -5.54 13.33
N GLY A 329 -21.09 -4.55 13.38
CA GLY A 329 -22.07 -4.29 12.33
C GLY A 329 -21.42 -4.02 10.97
N HIS A 330 -20.30 -3.28 10.93
CA HIS A 330 -19.51 -3.09 9.71
C HIS A 330 -18.97 -4.39 9.14
N ALA A 331 -18.37 -5.20 10.02
CA ALA A 331 -17.76 -6.45 9.63
C ALA A 331 -18.85 -7.40 9.10
N LEU A 332 -19.96 -7.54 9.80
CA LEU A 332 -21.10 -8.38 9.40
C LEU A 332 -21.70 -7.99 8.05
N MET A 333 -21.95 -6.71 7.79
CA MET A 333 -22.47 -6.28 6.48
C MET A 333 -21.47 -6.55 5.35
N SER A 334 -20.17 -6.41 5.63
CA SER A 334 -19.08 -6.65 4.68
C SER A 334 -18.91 -8.13 4.31
N VAL A 335 -19.46 -9.03 5.12
CA VAL A 335 -19.47 -10.49 4.87
C VAL A 335 -20.86 -10.99 4.47
N SER A 336 -21.76 -10.08 4.10
CA SER A 336 -23.15 -10.36 3.71
C SER A 336 -24.06 -10.98 4.79
N ARG A 337 -23.78 -10.78 6.09
CA ARG A 337 -24.62 -11.23 7.23
C ARG A 337 -25.59 -10.13 7.68
N GLN A 338 -26.58 -9.85 6.86
CA GLN A 338 -27.37 -8.60 6.93
C GLN A 338 -28.24 -8.46 8.18
N GLU A 339 -28.99 -9.49 8.56
CA GLU A 339 -29.89 -9.40 9.73
C GLU A 339 -29.12 -9.15 11.04
N GLU A 340 -27.97 -9.81 11.17
CA GLU A 340 -27.07 -9.62 12.29
C GLU A 340 -26.45 -8.22 12.25
N ALA A 341 -25.95 -7.79 11.09
CA ALA A 341 -25.40 -6.46 10.90
C ALA A 341 -26.41 -5.37 11.27
N LYS A 342 -27.66 -5.50 10.81
CA LYS A 342 -28.76 -4.57 11.11
C LYS A 342 -28.98 -4.45 12.62
N THR A 343 -29.03 -5.59 13.31
CA THR A 343 -29.22 -5.62 14.76
C THR A 343 -28.10 -4.87 15.49
N GLN A 344 -26.85 -5.15 15.15
CA GLN A 344 -25.68 -4.51 15.76
C GLN A 344 -25.62 -3.00 15.46
N LEU A 345 -25.89 -2.61 14.21
CA LEU A 345 -25.91 -1.20 13.82
C LEU A 345 -27.04 -0.44 14.51
N LEU A 346 -28.23 -1.03 14.68
CA LEU A 346 -29.32 -0.41 15.42
C LEU A 346 -28.96 -0.18 16.89
N LEU A 347 -28.31 -1.15 17.55
CA LEU A 347 -27.79 -0.94 18.92
C LEU A 347 -26.79 0.24 18.96
N ALA A 348 -25.90 0.34 17.97
CA ALA A 348 -24.96 1.45 17.87
C ALA A 348 -25.62 2.83 17.66
N THR A 349 -26.87 2.89 17.16
CA THR A 349 -27.60 4.16 17.04
C THR A 349 -28.02 4.77 18.38
N ALA A 350 -27.95 4.02 19.48
CA ALA A 350 -28.30 4.51 20.81
C ALA A 350 -27.33 5.59 21.35
N ALA A 351 -26.08 5.62 20.86
CA ALA A 351 -25.07 6.60 21.30
C ALA A 351 -24.92 7.75 20.27
N PRO A 352 -25.14 9.03 20.67
CA PRO A 352 -25.10 10.16 19.74
C PRO A 352 -23.80 10.29 18.92
N ASN A 353 -22.65 9.99 19.53
CA ASN A 353 -21.34 10.09 18.88
C ASN A 353 -21.07 8.99 17.83
N ARG A 354 -21.87 7.92 17.79
CA ARG A 354 -21.78 6.85 16.77
C ARG A 354 -23.01 6.77 15.87
N ALA A 355 -24.14 7.34 16.29
CA ALA A 355 -25.42 7.18 15.63
C ALA A 355 -25.41 7.63 14.16
N ALA A 356 -24.79 8.76 13.83
CA ALA A 356 -24.70 9.22 12.43
C ALA A 356 -23.95 8.23 11.54
N THR A 357 -22.85 7.63 12.03
CA THR A 357 -22.09 6.61 11.30
C THR A 357 -22.86 5.30 11.18
N ALA A 358 -23.51 4.84 12.26
CA ALA A 358 -24.35 3.65 12.25
C ALA A 358 -25.53 3.78 11.27
N TYR A 359 -26.23 4.92 11.29
CA TYR A 359 -27.29 5.23 10.34
C TYR A 359 -26.79 5.29 8.89
N ALA A 360 -25.60 5.86 8.64
CA ALA A 360 -25.02 5.84 7.30
C ALA A 360 -24.75 4.41 6.79
N ARG A 361 -24.32 3.49 7.66
CA ARG A 361 -24.15 2.07 7.31
C ARG A 361 -25.46 1.34 7.09
N LEU A 362 -26.48 1.63 7.90
CA LEU A 362 -27.85 1.12 7.68
C LEU A 362 -28.41 1.62 6.34
N ALA A 363 -28.16 2.89 5.99
CA ALA A 363 -28.55 3.47 4.71
C ALA A 363 -27.84 2.79 3.53
N GLN A 364 -26.51 2.58 3.65
CA GLN A 364 -25.71 1.83 2.68
C GLN A 364 -26.28 0.42 2.47
N MET A 365 -26.55 -0.31 3.56
CA MET A 365 -27.07 -1.67 3.52
C MET A 365 -28.42 -1.73 2.81
N ALA A 366 -29.37 -0.85 3.17
CA ALA A 366 -30.67 -0.78 2.49
C ALA A 366 -30.52 -0.46 1.00
N TRP A 367 -29.64 0.48 0.63
CA TRP A 367 -29.38 0.85 -0.76
C TRP A 367 -28.77 -0.30 -1.57
N VAL A 368 -27.81 -1.04 -1.00
CA VAL A 368 -27.21 -2.23 -1.63
C VAL A 368 -28.29 -3.25 -1.99
N HIS A 369 -29.31 -3.38 -1.15
CA HIS A 369 -30.42 -4.32 -1.34
C HIS A 369 -31.58 -3.78 -2.19
N GLY A 370 -31.45 -2.61 -2.81
CA GLY A 370 -32.52 -2.07 -3.67
C GLY A 370 -33.53 -1.18 -2.95
N ASP A 371 -33.50 -1.09 -1.63
CA ASP A 371 -34.49 -0.33 -0.84
C ASP A 371 -34.06 1.13 -0.66
N ASN A 372 -34.35 1.94 -1.69
CA ASN A 372 -34.04 3.37 -1.68
C ASN A 372 -34.85 4.15 -0.63
N ALA A 373 -36.06 3.70 -0.30
CA ALA A 373 -36.90 4.41 0.67
C ALA A 373 -36.35 4.26 2.09
N GLU A 374 -36.01 3.03 2.49
CA GLU A 374 -35.38 2.75 3.77
C GLU A 374 -33.96 3.34 3.84
N ALA A 375 -33.21 3.31 2.72
CA ALA A 375 -31.91 3.97 2.63
C ALA A 375 -32.01 5.48 2.90
N LEU A 376 -32.96 6.17 2.26
CA LEU A 376 -33.19 7.60 2.45
C LEU A 376 -33.62 7.92 3.87
N LYS A 377 -34.47 7.09 4.48
CA LYS A 377 -34.90 7.22 5.87
C LYS A 377 -33.72 7.14 6.85
N TYR A 378 -32.86 6.12 6.74
CA TYR A 378 -31.67 6.04 7.60
C TYR A 378 -30.67 7.16 7.33
N ALA A 379 -30.44 7.51 6.07
CA ALA A 379 -29.56 8.62 5.73
C ALA A 379 -30.05 9.94 6.36
N THR A 380 -31.35 10.21 6.28
CA THR A 380 -31.98 11.37 6.92
C THR A 380 -31.86 11.32 8.43
N ALA A 381 -32.09 10.16 9.06
CA ALA A 381 -31.90 10.00 10.50
C ALA A 381 -30.45 10.32 10.93
N GLY A 382 -29.46 9.89 10.14
CA GLY A 382 -28.06 10.25 10.39
C GLY A 382 -27.78 11.75 10.26
N LEU A 383 -28.44 12.44 9.32
CA LEU A 383 -28.33 13.91 9.18
C LEU A 383 -29.05 14.68 10.28
N THR A 384 -30.11 14.12 10.85
CA THR A 384 -30.76 14.70 12.03
C THR A 384 -29.84 14.66 13.25
N VAL A 385 -28.99 13.63 13.36
CA VAL A 385 -27.97 13.53 14.42
C VAL A 385 -26.80 14.47 14.16
N ASP A 386 -26.23 14.44 12.93
CA ASP A 386 -25.14 15.32 12.51
C ASP A 386 -25.38 15.81 11.07
N PRO A 387 -25.79 17.08 10.87
CA PRO A 387 -26.09 17.61 9.54
C PRO A 387 -24.84 17.76 8.67
N THR A 388 -23.64 17.71 9.25
CA THR A 388 -22.37 17.80 8.53
C THR A 388 -21.87 16.43 8.08
N HIS A 389 -22.43 15.34 8.61
CA HIS A 389 -21.99 13.97 8.37
C HIS A 389 -22.01 13.61 6.89
N ARG A 390 -20.82 13.57 6.28
CA ARG A 390 -20.63 13.43 4.84
C ARG A 390 -21.25 12.15 4.29
N SER A 391 -21.02 11.01 4.94
CA SER A 391 -21.52 9.71 4.45
C SER A 391 -23.04 9.66 4.41
N SER A 392 -23.72 10.24 5.41
CA SER A 392 -25.19 10.31 5.41
C SER A 392 -25.72 11.20 4.27
N ARG A 393 -25.04 12.34 3.99
CA ARG A 393 -25.41 13.20 2.85
C ARG A 393 -25.26 12.46 1.52
N LEU A 394 -24.15 11.74 1.34
CA LEU A 394 -23.91 10.95 0.12
C LEU A 394 -24.96 9.85 -0.06
N TRP A 395 -25.31 9.12 1.01
CA TRP A 395 -26.36 8.09 0.93
C TRP A 395 -27.75 8.67 0.68
N ALA A 396 -28.08 9.83 1.26
CA ALA A 396 -29.33 10.52 0.97
C ALA A 396 -29.41 10.92 -0.51
N GLN A 397 -28.32 11.45 -1.08
CA GLN A 397 -28.23 11.79 -2.51
C GLN A 397 -28.37 10.54 -3.40
N ARG A 398 -27.70 9.44 -3.03
CA ARG A 398 -27.77 8.16 -3.77
C ARG A 398 -29.14 7.48 -3.70
N ALA A 399 -29.85 7.64 -2.59
CA ALA A 399 -31.16 7.06 -2.36
C ALA A 399 -32.30 7.91 -2.92
N ALA A 400 -32.07 9.22 -3.11
CA ALA A 400 -33.03 10.11 -3.74
C ALA A 400 -33.40 9.63 -5.15
N ALA A 401 -34.64 9.93 -5.55
CA ALA A 401 -35.17 9.51 -6.84
C ALA A 401 -34.29 10.04 -7.99
N VAL A 402 -33.79 9.12 -8.81
CA VAL A 402 -33.14 9.47 -10.08
C VAL A 402 -34.23 9.83 -11.08
N PRO A 403 -34.10 10.94 -11.84
CA PRO A 403 -35.06 11.29 -12.89
C PRO A 403 -35.28 10.13 -13.86
N SER A 404 -36.52 9.93 -14.30
CA SER A 404 -36.82 8.94 -15.33
C SER A 404 -36.07 9.27 -16.62
N GLN A 405 -35.40 8.28 -17.19
CA GLN A 405 -34.74 8.39 -18.48
C GLN A 405 -35.56 7.62 -19.52
N GLU A 406 -35.62 8.14 -20.75
CA GLU A 406 -36.24 7.44 -21.86
C GLU A 406 -35.49 6.13 -22.13
N GLN A 407 -36.21 4.99 -22.09
CA GLN A 407 -35.62 3.67 -22.30
C GLN A 407 -35.96 3.17 -23.70
N GLY A 408 -34.99 2.51 -24.34
CA GLY A 408 -35.23 1.73 -25.55
C GLY A 408 -35.83 0.35 -25.25
N ALA A 409 -36.10 -0.43 -26.29
CA ALA A 409 -36.51 -1.83 -26.14
C ALA A 409 -35.40 -2.66 -25.46
N ALA A 410 -35.77 -3.58 -24.58
CA ALA A 410 -34.81 -4.31 -23.76
C ALA A 410 -33.87 -5.18 -24.62
N GLU A 411 -34.41 -5.80 -25.65
CA GLU A 411 -33.71 -6.63 -26.65
C GLU A 411 -32.66 -5.83 -27.46
N ASP A 412 -32.82 -4.51 -27.54
CA ASP A 412 -31.89 -3.61 -28.23
C ASP A 412 -30.75 -3.10 -27.34
N GLN A 413 -30.87 -3.30 -26.01
CA GLN A 413 -29.93 -2.81 -25.01
C GLN A 413 -28.82 -3.82 -24.70
N LEU A 414 -27.66 -3.30 -24.28
CA LEU A 414 -26.67 -4.05 -23.50
C LEU A 414 -26.83 -3.69 -22.01
N ALA A 415 -26.75 -4.68 -21.13
CA ALA A 415 -26.56 -4.43 -19.72
C ALA A 415 -25.10 -4.03 -19.44
N HIS A 416 -24.87 -3.08 -18.54
CA HIS A 416 -23.53 -2.65 -18.17
C HIS A 416 -23.35 -2.59 -16.66
N VAL A 417 -22.60 -3.56 -16.12
CA VAL A 417 -22.11 -3.54 -14.74
C VAL A 417 -20.89 -2.65 -14.67
N ALA A 418 -21.03 -1.54 -13.94
CA ALA A 418 -19.94 -0.60 -13.69
C ALA A 418 -20.14 0.08 -12.33
N PHE A 419 -19.09 0.78 -11.88
CA PHE A 419 -19.23 1.70 -10.77
C PHE A 419 -19.72 3.06 -11.30
N TYR A 420 -21.00 3.36 -11.07
CA TYR A 420 -21.57 4.65 -11.46
C TYR A 420 -21.40 5.64 -10.32
N MET A 421 -20.46 6.56 -10.51
CA MET A 421 -20.07 7.52 -9.49
C MET A 421 -20.99 8.74 -9.49
N ASP A 422 -21.35 9.24 -8.30
CA ASP A 422 -22.08 10.50 -8.15
C ASP A 422 -21.14 11.72 -8.20
N ARG A 423 -21.69 12.92 -7.97
CA ARG A 423 -20.90 14.13 -7.70
C ARG A 423 -19.90 13.91 -6.55
N GLN A 424 -18.73 14.55 -6.63
CA GLN A 424 -17.62 14.44 -5.66
C GLN A 424 -16.94 13.08 -5.52
N GLY A 425 -17.20 12.14 -6.43
CA GLY A 425 -16.41 10.91 -6.53
C GLY A 425 -15.20 11.02 -7.47
N ASN A 426 -14.38 9.96 -7.51
CA ASN A 426 -13.16 9.93 -8.32
C ASN A 426 -13.43 10.29 -9.79
N ALA A 427 -12.77 11.34 -10.29
CA ALA A 427 -12.99 11.85 -11.65
C ALA A 427 -12.76 10.79 -12.75
N GLY A 428 -11.76 9.90 -12.57
CA GLY A 428 -11.51 8.81 -13.50
C GLY A 428 -12.65 7.79 -13.57
N ASP A 429 -13.21 7.44 -12.42
CA ASP A 429 -14.32 6.48 -12.32
C ASP A 429 -15.65 7.06 -12.86
N LYS A 430 -15.80 8.39 -12.95
CA LYS A 430 -16.95 9.02 -13.62
C LYS A 430 -16.94 8.84 -15.14
N LEU A 431 -15.76 8.99 -15.75
CA LEU A 431 -15.58 8.98 -17.20
C LEU A 431 -15.60 7.55 -17.78
N LEU A 432 -15.15 6.59 -16.97
CA LEU A 432 -14.96 5.20 -17.37
C LEU A 432 -16.22 4.51 -17.90
N PRO A 433 -17.39 4.55 -17.21
CA PRO A 433 -18.59 3.87 -17.72
C PRO A 433 -19.03 4.37 -19.09
N GLU A 434 -19.03 5.69 -19.31
CA GLU A 434 -19.36 6.29 -20.61
C GLU A 434 -18.36 5.84 -21.69
N THR A 435 -17.07 5.86 -21.36
CA THR A 435 -16.02 5.56 -22.32
C THR A 435 -16.01 4.07 -22.72
N VAL A 436 -16.37 3.17 -21.80
CA VAL A 436 -16.64 1.77 -22.16
C VAL A 436 -17.81 1.68 -23.13
N ARG A 437 -18.91 2.41 -22.90
CA ARG A 437 -20.06 2.40 -23.81
C ARG A 437 -19.70 2.89 -25.21
N LEU A 438 -18.87 3.93 -25.32
CA LEU A 438 -18.38 4.45 -26.60
C LEU A 438 -17.63 3.38 -27.42
N ALA A 439 -16.95 2.43 -26.78
CA ALA A 439 -16.27 1.33 -27.49
C ALA A 439 -17.23 0.35 -28.18
N PHE A 440 -18.53 0.38 -27.85
CA PHE A 440 -19.57 -0.45 -28.46
C PHE A 440 -20.48 0.34 -29.41
N GLY A 441 -20.40 1.67 -29.40
CA GLY A 441 -21.16 2.55 -30.30
C GLY A 441 -21.32 3.97 -29.76
N PRO A 442 -21.74 4.92 -30.62
CA PRO A 442 -21.82 6.34 -30.26
C PRO A 442 -22.98 6.69 -29.31
N ASP A 443 -24.03 5.86 -29.23
CA ASP A 443 -25.15 6.06 -28.31
C ASP A 443 -24.87 5.38 -26.96
N THR A 444 -24.50 6.20 -25.96
CA THR A 444 -24.19 5.77 -24.60
C THR A 444 -25.37 5.90 -23.63
N THR A 445 -26.55 6.29 -24.14
CA THR A 445 -27.73 6.61 -23.35
C THR A 445 -28.51 5.37 -22.92
N SER A 446 -29.53 5.57 -22.09
CA SER A 446 -30.50 4.54 -21.68
C SER A 446 -31.30 3.93 -22.85
N ARG A 447 -31.21 4.49 -24.06
CA ARG A 447 -31.80 3.88 -25.27
C ARG A 447 -31.09 2.60 -25.68
N ARG A 448 -29.76 2.53 -25.47
CA ARG A 448 -28.92 1.36 -25.83
C ARG A 448 -28.31 0.64 -24.63
N TRP A 449 -28.45 1.21 -23.43
CA TRP A 449 -27.79 0.67 -22.25
C TRP A 449 -28.72 0.54 -21.05
N HIS A 450 -28.63 -0.60 -20.37
CA HIS A 450 -29.21 -0.83 -19.06
C HIS A 450 -28.12 -0.80 -18.00
N SER A 451 -28.13 0.21 -17.13
CA SER A 451 -27.12 0.36 -16.07
C SER A 451 -27.36 -0.62 -14.92
N VAL A 452 -26.33 -1.37 -14.53
CA VAL A 452 -26.32 -2.21 -13.32
C VAL A 452 -25.20 -1.71 -12.41
N HIS A 453 -25.55 -1.14 -11.26
CA HIS A 453 -24.54 -0.60 -10.35
C HIS A 453 -23.81 -1.75 -9.64
N ALA A 454 -22.48 -1.83 -9.78
CA ALA A 454 -21.66 -2.94 -9.27
C ALA A 454 -21.88 -3.23 -7.78
N HIS A 455 -21.98 -2.19 -6.95
CA HIS A 455 -22.15 -2.35 -5.49
C HIS A 455 -23.54 -2.79 -5.03
N ARG A 456 -24.58 -2.76 -5.88
CA ARG A 456 -25.88 -3.30 -5.49
C ARG A 456 -25.87 -4.82 -5.59
N LEU A 457 -26.61 -5.47 -4.70
CA LEU A 457 -26.85 -6.90 -4.79
C LEU A 457 -27.47 -7.20 -6.16
N PHE A 458 -26.80 -8.04 -6.94
CA PHE A 458 -27.37 -8.60 -8.14
C PHE A 458 -28.39 -9.65 -7.73
N ASP A 459 -29.63 -9.23 -7.54
CA ASP A 459 -30.75 -10.05 -7.06
C ASP A 459 -31.49 -10.76 -8.22
N PRO A 460 -32.49 -11.62 -7.95
CA PRO A 460 -33.24 -12.30 -9.00
C PRO A 460 -33.90 -11.34 -10.00
N ALA A 461 -34.41 -10.18 -9.53
CA ALA A 461 -35.02 -9.20 -10.42
C ALA A 461 -33.99 -8.50 -11.33
N ALA A 462 -32.77 -8.26 -10.85
CA ALA A 462 -31.67 -7.75 -11.66
C ALA A 462 -31.21 -8.78 -12.70
N LEU A 463 -31.17 -10.06 -12.32
CA LEU A 463 -30.90 -11.16 -13.24
C LEU A 463 -31.92 -11.23 -14.38
N GLU A 464 -33.21 -11.24 -14.05
CA GLU A 464 -34.30 -11.22 -15.06
C GLU A 464 -34.15 -10.04 -16.01
N ARG A 465 -33.85 -8.84 -15.47
CA ARG A 465 -33.57 -7.67 -16.29
C ARG A 465 -32.38 -7.97 -17.21
N VAL A 466 -31.22 -8.36 -16.69
CA VAL A 466 -30.04 -8.62 -17.53
C VAL A 466 -30.31 -9.67 -18.62
N ASN A 467 -31.00 -10.75 -18.31
CA ASN A 467 -31.31 -11.80 -19.29
C ASN A 467 -32.30 -11.35 -20.37
N ALA A 468 -33.06 -10.27 -20.16
CA ALA A 468 -33.90 -9.66 -21.19
C ALA A 468 -33.12 -8.78 -22.20
N ARG A 469 -31.81 -8.57 -21.99
CA ARG A 469 -30.94 -7.75 -22.85
C ARG A 469 -30.18 -8.66 -23.81
N ARG A 470 -29.55 -8.10 -24.84
CA ARG A 470 -28.79 -8.90 -25.81
C ARG A 470 -27.39 -9.35 -25.34
N GLY A 471 -26.94 -8.87 -24.18
CA GLY A 471 -25.60 -9.13 -23.66
C GLY A 471 -25.29 -8.31 -22.41
N LEU A 472 -24.28 -8.76 -21.66
CA LEU A 472 -23.81 -8.14 -20.42
C LEU A 472 -22.35 -7.69 -20.57
N VAL A 473 -22.10 -6.39 -20.40
CA VAL A 473 -20.76 -5.81 -20.29
C VAL A 473 -20.43 -5.61 -18.82
N ILE A 474 -19.25 -6.03 -18.38
CA ILE A 474 -18.72 -5.79 -17.04
C ILE A 474 -17.42 -5.01 -17.21
N GLY A 475 -17.40 -3.75 -16.77
CA GLY A 475 -16.27 -2.87 -17.03
C GLY A 475 -16.43 -1.50 -16.42
N GLY A 476 -15.59 -0.57 -16.86
CA GLY A 476 -15.71 0.84 -16.45
C GLY A 476 -15.24 1.11 -15.02
N GLY A 477 -14.25 0.36 -14.54
CA GLY A 477 -13.67 0.55 -13.21
C GLY A 477 -12.59 -0.47 -12.84
N GLY A 478 -11.89 -0.19 -11.75
CA GLY A 478 -11.03 -1.16 -11.08
C GLY A 478 -11.84 -2.17 -10.28
N LEU A 479 -12.66 -3.01 -10.91
CA LEU A 479 -13.65 -3.82 -10.19
C LEU A 479 -13.03 -4.93 -9.33
N PHE A 480 -11.82 -5.41 -9.66
CA PHE A 480 -11.08 -6.37 -8.83
C PHE A 480 -10.33 -5.64 -7.71
N ILE A 481 -11.12 -5.20 -6.74
CA ILE A 481 -10.69 -4.59 -5.47
C ILE A 481 -11.56 -5.21 -4.36
N PRO A 482 -10.95 -5.79 -3.31
CA PRO A 482 -11.69 -6.51 -2.26
C PRO A 482 -12.30 -5.59 -1.19
N ASP A 483 -11.74 -4.41 -0.98
CA ASP A 483 -12.04 -3.52 0.14
C ASP A 483 -12.92 -2.30 -0.22
N THR A 484 -13.13 -2.03 -1.51
CA THR A 484 -14.09 -1.03 -1.97
C THR A 484 -15.48 -1.66 -2.04
N MET A 485 -16.34 -1.39 -1.04
CA MET A 485 -17.68 -2.02 -0.89
C MET A 485 -17.60 -3.55 -0.76
N PRO A 486 -16.99 -4.04 0.33
CA PRO A 486 -16.81 -5.48 0.58
C PRO A 486 -18.16 -6.20 0.66
N ASN A 487 -18.17 -7.46 0.22
CA ASN A 487 -19.34 -8.34 0.31
C ASN A 487 -18.88 -9.81 0.42
N GLY A 488 -19.70 -10.64 1.05
CA GLY A 488 -19.47 -12.09 1.16
C GLY A 488 -19.81 -12.87 -0.10
N ASN A 489 -20.50 -12.26 -1.07
CA ASN A 489 -20.98 -12.96 -2.26
C ASN A 489 -19.86 -13.20 -3.26
N SER A 490 -19.16 -12.16 -3.70
CA SER A 490 -18.12 -12.27 -4.72
C SER A 490 -16.72 -11.95 -4.18
N ALA A 491 -16.62 -11.19 -3.08
CA ALA A 491 -15.37 -10.64 -2.54
C ALA A 491 -14.63 -9.67 -3.48
N TRP A 492 -15.34 -9.08 -4.45
CA TRP A 492 -14.90 -7.93 -5.26
C TRP A 492 -16.08 -6.98 -5.48
N GLN A 493 -15.85 -5.84 -6.16
CA GLN A 493 -16.83 -4.75 -6.18
C GLN A 493 -18.22 -5.12 -6.73
N TRP A 494 -18.31 -6.08 -7.66
CA TRP A 494 -19.62 -6.51 -8.15
C TRP A 494 -20.25 -7.49 -7.16
N ASN A 495 -21.30 -7.07 -6.44
CA ASN A 495 -21.97 -7.88 -5.44
C ASN A 495 -22.90 -8.92 -6.09
N VAL A 496 -22.32 -10.00 -6.60
CA VAL A 496 -23.01 -11.06 -7.35
C VAL A 496 -22.91 -12.42 -6.65
N PRO A 497 -24.04 -13.05 -6.27
CA PRO A 497 -24.06 -14.45 -5.84
C PRO A 497 -23.73 -15.42 -6.97
N ASP A 498 -23.05 -16.53 -6.66
CA ASP A 498 -22.64 -17.53 -7.65
C ASP A 498 -23.84 -18.17 -8.39
N GLU A 499 -24.95 -18.36 -7.70
CA GLU A 499 -26.19 -18.86 -8.30
C GLU A 499 -26.71 -17.94 -9.41
N HIS A 500 -26.68 -16.62 -9.19
CA HIS A 500 -27.13 -15.65 -10.17
C HIS A 500 -26.13 -15.52 -11.31
N LEU A 501 -24.82 -15.54 -11.04
CA LEU A 501 -23.79 -15.53 -12.09
C LEU A 501 -23.90 -16.74 -13.03
N ARG A 502 -24.20 -17.93 -12.49
CA ARG A 502 -24.44 -19.14 -13.30
C ARG A 502 -25.68 -19.00 -14.18
N ALA A 503 -26.73 -18.39 -13.66
CA ALA A 503 -28.03 -18.23 -14.31
C ALA A 503 -28.09 -17.08 -15.34
N ILE A 504 -26.98 -16.37 -15.60
CA ILE A 504 -26.92 -15.42 -16.71
C ILE A 504 -26.90 -16.19 -18.04
N ASP A 505 -27.89 -15.93 -18.88
CA ASP A 505 -28.13 -16.64 -20.15
C ASP A 505 -27.59 -15.88 -21.37
N VAL A 506 -27.32 -14.59 -21.21
CA VAL A 506 -26.81 -13.71 -22.26
C VAL A 506 -25.27 -13.73 -22.28
N PRO A 507 -24.62 -13.43 -23.43
CA PRO A 507 -23.17 -13.38 -23.50
C PRO A 507 -22.58 -12.36 -22.51
N ILE A 508 -21.50 -12.76 -21.81
CA ILE A 508 -20.80 -11.91 -20.83
C ILE A 508 -19.48 -11.44 -21.43
N MET A 509 -19.28 -10.12 -21.42
CA MET A 509 -18.05 -9.45 -21.84
C MET A 509 -17.43 -8.68 -20.67
N VAL A 510 -16.35 -9.21 -20.11
CA VAL A 510 -15.51 -8.45 -19.18
C VAL A 510 -14.60 -7.56 -20.02
N PHE A 511 -14.69 -6.24 -19.85
CA PHE A 511 -14.10 -5.27 -20.77
C PHE A 511 -13.26 -4.23 -20.03
N ALA A 512 -11.93 -4.33 -20.20
CA ALA A 512 -10.93 -3.44 -19.61
C ALA A 512 -11.01 -3.33 -18.07
N VAL A 513 -11.31 -4.42 -17.39
CA VAL A 513 -11.28 -4.44 -15.92
C VAL A 513 -9.83 -4.37 -15.41
N GLY A 514 -9.62 -3.58 -14.36
CA GLY A 514 -8.32 -3.47 -13.69
C GLY A 514 -8.23 -4.29 -12.40
N PHE A 515 -7.07 -4.90 -12.18
CA PHE A 515 -6.68 -5.46 -10.88
C PHE A 515 -5.96 -4.39 -10.04
N ASN A 516 -6.43 -4.17 -8.80
CA ASN A 516 -6.06 -3.00 -7.99
C ASN A 516 -5.85 -3.35 -6.50
N ALA A 517 -5.25 -4.51 -6.20
CA ALA A 517 -4.78 -4.81 -4.85
C ALA A 517 -3.34 -4.29 -4.64
N PHE A 518 -3.07 -3.71 -3.48
CA PHE A 518 -1.71 -3.37 -3.04
C PHE A 518 -1.01 -4.62 -2.47
N ASP A 519 0.32 -4.65 -2.53
CA ASP A 519 1.11 -5.65 -1.81
C ASP A 519 0.76 -5.63 -0.31
N GLY A 520 0.62 -6.81 0.27
CA GLY A 520 0.28 -6.98 1.69
C GLY A 520 -1.20 -6.79 2.04
N GLN A 521 -2.07 -6.41 1.08
CA GLN A 521 -3.52 -6.47 1.32
C GLN A 521 -3.98 -7.92 1.28
N SER A 522 -4.42 -8.43 2.42
CA SER A 522 -5.10 -9.71 2.54
C SER A 522 -6.48 -9.59 1.91
N TYR A 523 -6.76 -10.40 0.89
CA TYR A 523 -8.11 -10.60 0.38
C TYR A 523 -8.56 -11.98 0.81
N ARG A 524 -9.88 -12.22 0.87
CA ARG A 524 -10.45 -13.57 0.98
C ARG A 524 -10.09 -14.35 -0.29
N ALA A 525 -8.84 -14.77 -0.38
CA ALA A 525 -8.22 -15.22 -1.62
C ALA A 525 -9.01 -16.38 -2.20
N GLN A 526 -9.44 -17.29 -1.34
CA GLN A 526 -10.30 -18.39 -1.74
C GLN A 526 -11.62 -17.90 -2.37
N ARG A 527 -12.43 -17.11 -1.66
CA ARG A 527 -13.75 -16.67 -2.16
C ARG A 527 -13.64 -15.81 -3.41
N PHE A 528 -12.68 -14.89 -3.45
CA PHE A 528 -12.39 -14.07 -4.63
C PHE A 528 -11.98 -14.96 -5.82
N ASN A 529 -11.08 -15.92 -5.62
CA ASN A 529 -10.61 -16.82 -6.68
C ASN A 529 -11.74 -17.70 -7.21
N GLU A 530 -12.62 -18.22 -6.35
CA GLU A 530 -13.79 -19.00 -6.74
C GLU A 530 -14.76 -18.17 -7.61
N SER A 531 -15.09 -16.95 -7.17
CA SER A 531 -15.96 -16.05 -7.94
C SER A 531 -15.33 -15.63 -9.28
N LEU A 532 -14.03 -15.31 -9.27
CA LEU A 532 -13.26 -14.94 -10.46
C LEU A 532 -13.21 -16.10 -11.46
N ARG A 533 -12.94 -17.32 -10.99
CA ARG A 533 -12.93 -18.53 -11.81
C ARG A 533 -14.28 -18.71 -12.50
N LEU A 534 -15.37 -18.65 -11.75
CA LEU A 534 -16.72 -18.80 -12.29
C LEU A 534 -17.03 -17.73 -13.36
N LEU A 535 -16.62 -16.49 -13.12
CA LEU A 535 -16.77 -15.41 -14.10
C LEU A 535 -15.99 -15.70 -15.39
N VAL A 536 -14.74 -16.14 -15.29
CA VAL A 536 -13.89 -16.46 -16.47
C VAL A 536 -14.45 -17.65 -17.25
N GLU A 537 -14.96 -18.68 -16.55
CA GLU A 537 -15.62 -19.83 -17.17
C GLU A 537 -16.85 -19.40 -17.98
N LYS A 538 -17.72 -18.57 -17.38
CA LYS A 538 -18.95 -18.06 -18.02
C LYS A 538 -18.71 -16.99 -19.09
N ALA A 539 -17.63 -16.22 -18.99
CA ALA A 539 -17.36 -15.12 -19.91
C ALA A 539 -17.15 -15.61 -21.35
N SER A 540 -17.86 -14.95 -22.28
CA SER A 540 -17.67 -15.10 -23.72
C SER A 540 -16.47 -14.27 -24.21
N PHE A 541 -16.17 -13.18 -23.51
CA PHE A 541 -14.97 -12.37 -23.71
C PHE A 541 -14.43 -11.90 -22.35
N PHE A 542 -13.13 -12.06 -22.09
CA PHE A 542 -12.52 -11.67 -20.83
C PHE A 542 -11.25 -10.83 -21.05
N GLY A 543 -11.43 -9.51 -21.11
CA GLY A 543 -10.37 -8.54 -21.39
C GLY A 543 -9.97 -7.73 -20.16
N LEU A 544 -8.67 -7.70 -19.85
CA LEU A 544 -8.09 -6.89 -18.77
C LEU A 544 -7.26 -5.73 -19.33
N ARG A 545 -7.23 -4.63 -18.57
CA ARG A 545 -6.73 -3.34 -19.06
C ARG A 545 -5.23 -3.20 -19.25
N ASN A 546 -4.43 -4.08 -18.64
CA ASN A 546 -2.96 -4.05 -18.70
C ASN A 546 -2.35 -5.44 -18.49
N HIS A 547 -1.15 -5.66 -19.02
CA HIS A 547 -0.49 -6.97 -18.94
C HIS A 547 -0.14 -7.38 -17.51
N GLY A 548 0.16 -6.42 -16.61
CA GLY A 548 0.36 -6.73 -15.20
C GLY A 548 -0.88 -7.31 -14.50
N SER A 549 -2.07 -6.80 -14.83
CA SER A 549 -3.35 -7.35 -14.34
C SER A 549 -3.61 -8.74 -14.94
N ILE A 550 -3.22 -8.98 -16.19
CA ILE A 550 -3.32 -10.30 -16.83
C ILE A 550 -2.44 -11.31 -16.10
N ALA A 551 -1.18 -10.98 -15.85
CA ALA A 551 -0.26 -11.86 -15.12
C ALA A 551 -0.83 -12.21 -13.73
N LYS A 552 -1.32 -11.21 -12.99
CA LYS A 552 -1.89 -11.41 -11.67
C LYS A 552 -3.20 -12.21 -11.68
N VAL A 553 -4.08 -12.01 -12.66
CA VAL A 553 -5.31 -12.80 -12.78
C VAL A 553 -5.00 -14.23 -13.20
N ARG A 554 -4.07 -14.45 -14.14
CA ARG A 554 -3.64 -15.80 -14.54
C ARG A 554 -3.02 -16.57 -13.38
N SER A 555 -2.25 -15.93 -12.49
CA SER A 555 -1.71 -16.60 -11.30
C SER A 555 -2.79 -17.07 -10.30
N LEU A 556 -4.02 -16.57 -10.42
CA LEU A 556 -5.16 -16.96 -9.57
C LEU A 556 -6.10 -17.96 -10.25
N LEU A 557 -5.85 -18.28 -11.52
CA LEU A 557 -6.69 -19.16 -12.33
C LEU A 557 -5.95 -20.47 -12.66
N PRO A 558 -6.68 -21.57 -12.84
CA PRO A 558 -6.08 -22.80 -13.33
C PRO A 558 -5.59 -22.63 -14.79
N PRO A 559 -4.54 -23.36 -15.22
CA PRO A 559 -3.87 -23.16 -16.52
C PRO A 559 -4.80 -23.19 -17.74
N GLU A 560 -5.82 -24.04 -17.73
CA GLU A 560 -6.79 -24.20 -18.83
C GLU A 560 -7.64 -22.94 -19.11
N LEU A 561 -7.70 -21.98 -18.17
CA LEU A 561 -8.41 -20.72 -18.34
C LEU A 561 -7.50 -19.56 -18.78
N HIS A 562 -6.17 -19.76 -18.83
CA HIS A 562 -5.21 -18.68 -19.09
C HIS A 562 -5.40 -18.04 -20.46
N ASP A 563 -5.75 -18.84 -21.47
CA ASP A 563 -5.97 -18.38 -22.86
C ASP A 563 -7.26 -17.57 -23.03
N LYS A 564 -8.22 -17.69 -22.11
CA LYS A 564 -9.43 -16.85 -22.12
C LYS A 564 -9.14 -15.41 -21.70
N VAL A 565 -8.07 -15.19 -20.93
CA VAL A 565 -7.69 -13.87 -20.42
C VAL A 565 -6.87 -13.13 -21.47
N VAL A 566 -7.45 -12.08 -22.05
CA VAL A 566 -6.84 -11.29 -23.12
C VAL A 566 -6.57 -9.84 -22.70
N PHE A 567 -5.71 -9.17 -23.46
CA PHE A 567 -5.46 -7.75 -23.31
C PHE A 567 -6.56 -6.94 -24.00
N GLN A 568 -7.20 -6.04 -23.24
CA GLN A 568 -8.15 -5.06 -23.73
C GLN A 568 -7.78 -3.71 -23.12
N PRO A 569 -7.10 -2.81 -23.86
CA PRO A 569 -6.70 -1.50 -23.35
C PRO A 569 -7.86 -0.75 -22.69
N CYS A 570 -7.55 0.04 -21.66
CA CYS A 570 -8.55 0.90 -21.06
C CYS A 570 -9.12 1.86 -22.12
N PRO A 571 -10.44 1.92 -22.37
CA PRO A 571 -10.99 2.78 -23.42
C PRO A 571 -10.64 4.26 -23.24
N THR A 572 -10.34 4.68 -21.99
CA THR A 572 -9.91 6.04 -21.71
C THR A 572 -8.59 6.38 -22.40
N THR A 573 -7.75 5.40 -22.77
CA THR A 573 -6.47 5.61 -23.45
C THR A 573 -6.60 5.87 -24.95
N VAL A 574 -7.79 5.68 -25.54
CA VAL A 574 -8.06 5.81 -26.97
C VAL A 574 -9.26 6.73 -27.26
N MET A 575 -9.59 7.64 -26.33
CA MET A 575 -10.78 8.49 -26.45
C MET A 575 -10.86 9.31 -27.72
N ARG A 576 -9.72 9.77 -28.26
CA ARG A 576 -9.65 10.45 -29.57
C ARG A 576 -10.33 9.68 -30.70
N GLN A 577 -10.30 8.34 -30.63
CA GLN A 577 -10.90 7.44 -31.62
C GLN A 577 -12.35 7.08 -31.30
N LEU A 578 -12.77 7.28 -30.05
CA LEU A 578 -14.08 6.87 -29.53
C LEU A 578 -15.11 8.00 -29.50
N VAL A 579 -14.68 9.22 -29.21
CA VAL A 579 -15.58 10.38 -29.08
C VAL A 579 -15.99 10.87 -30.48
N PRO A 580 -17.29 10.85 -30.82
CA PRO A 580 -17.74 11.28 -32.15
C PRO A 580 -17.38 12.74 -32.43
N GLY A 581 -16.82 13.01 -33.61
CA GLY A 581 -16.46 14.37 -34.03
C GLY A 581 -15.28 14.97 -33.26
N TRP A 582 -14.47 14.15 -32.59
CA TRP A 582 -13.29 14.64 -31.88
C TRP A 582 -12.34 15.40 -32.82
N SER A 583 -11.88 16.56 -32.35
CA SER A 583 -10.82 17.34 -32.98
C SER A 583 -9.81 17.72 -31.91
N ASP A 584 -8.53 17.55 -32.23
CA ASP A 584 -7.47 17.97 -31.31
C ASP A 584 -7.46 19.49 -31.18
N PRO A 585 -7.19 20.01 -29.97
CA PRO A 585 -7.15 21.45 -29.77
C PRO A 585 -6.01 22.07 -30.58
N LEU A 586 -6.33 23.14 -31.31
CA LEU A 586 -5.37 23.90 -32.11
C LEU A 586 -4.23 24.48 -31.25
N HIS A 587 -4.55 24.84 -30.01
CA HIS A 587 -3.61 25.37 -29.03
C HIS A 587 -3.81 24.68 -27.69
N ARG A 588 -2.70 24.37 -27.02
CA ARG A 588 -2.68 23.88 -25.64
C ARG A 588 -2.12 24.97 -24.75
N GLU A 589 -2.83 25.23 -23.66
CA GLU A 589 -2.45 26.16 -22.60
C GLU A 589 -1.06 25.79 -22.07
N ASP A 590 -0.24 26.81 -21.82
CA ASP A 590 1.08 26.64 -21.23
C ASP A 590 1.00 26.32 -19.73
N THR A 591 0.48 25.13 -19.46
CA THR A 591 0.14 24.63 -18.12
C THR A 591 0.60 23.18 -17.97
N VAL A 592 1.14 22.87 -16.80
CA VAL A 592 1.38 21.51 -16.30
C VAL A 592 0.37 21.22 -15.19
N LEU A 593 -0.40 20.14 -15.35
CA LEU A 593 -1.30 19.66 -14.31
C LEU A 593 -0.63 18.59 -13.46
N LEU A 594 -0.57 18.80 -12.15
CA LEU A 594 -0.05 17.85 -11.17
C LEU A 594 -1.19 17.18 -10.41
N ASN A 595 -1.28 15.85 -10.50
CA ASN A 595 -2.16 15.05 -9.66
C ASN A 595 -1.35 14.22 -8.66
N ALA A 596 -1.67 14.33 -7.37
CA ALA A 596 -1.10 13.50 -6.31
C ALA A 596 -2.21 12.72 -5.59
N ALA A 597 -2.08 11.38 -5.51
CA ALA A 597 -3.05 10.48 -4.92
C ALA A 597 -2.77 10.22 -3.41
N TYR A 598 -3.75 10.47 -2.56
CA TYR A 598 -3.64 10.22 -1.11
C TYR A 598 -4.48 9.05 -0.59
N ASP A 599 -5.17 8.32 -1.47
CA ASP A 599 -5.81 7.07 -1.08
C ASP A 599 -4.75 6.09 -0.58
N ARG A 600 -4.93 5.56 0.64
CA ARG A 600 -3.97 4.67 1.31
C ARG A 600 -2.56 5.27 1.35
N ALA A 601 -2.43 6.57 1.67
CA ALA A 601 -1.15 7.29 1.69
C ALA A 601 -0.01 6.55 2.44
N GLY A 602 -0.32 5.88 3.55
CA GLY A 602 0.67 5.06 4.28
C GLY A 602 1.28 3.92 3.45
N LEU A 603 0.52 3.31 2.54
CA LEU A 603 1.02 2.28 1.61
C LEU A 603 1.76 2.87 0.41
N ARG A 604 1.49 4.14 0.07
CA ARG A 604 2.14 4.83 -1.06
C ARG A 604 3.48 5.40 -0.70
N PHE A 605 3.61 6.00 0.49
CA PHE A 605 4.82 6.70 0.88
C PHE A 605 5.57 5.98 2.01
N GLY A 606 4.89 5.33 2.95
CA GLY A 606 5.53 4.79 4.16
C GLY A 606 6.35 5.86 4.88
N HIS A 607 7.61 5.54 5.20
CA HIS A 607 8.56 6.47 5.84
C HIS A 607 9.06 7.59 4.91
N ASP A 608 8.64 7.61 3.65
CA ASP A 608 9.21 8.47 2.62
C ASP A 608 8.42 9.76 2.37
N TYR A 609 7.32 9.99 3.10
CA TYR A 609 6.42 11.12 2.79
C TYR A 609 7.09 12.49 2.88
N GLY A 610 7.87 12.75 3.93
CA GLY A 610 8.57 14.03 4.09
C GLY A 610 9.58 14.28 2.96
N HIS A 611 10.32 13.25 2.55
CA HIS A 611 11.24 13.31 1.41
C HIS A 611 10.49 13.57 0.11
N PHE A 612 9.42 12.82 -0.15
CA PHE A 612 8.56 13.02 -1.32
C PHE A 612 8.06 14.47 -1.40
N LEU A 613 7.57 15.04 -0.30
CA LEU A 613 7.05 16.40 -0.28
C LEU A 613 8.15 17.43 -0.58
N ALA A 614 9.35 17.25 0.00
CA ALA A 614 10.50 18.12 -0.25
C ALA A 614 10.98 18.05 -1.72
N GLU A 615 11.02 16.87 -2.31
CA GLU A 615 11.38 16.68 -3.72
C GLU A 615 10.32 17.23 -4.67
N MET A 616 9.04 17.06 -4.36
CA MET A 616 7.95 17.69 -5.11
C MET A 616 8.02 19.22 -5.03
N ALA A 617 8.39 19.79 -3.88
CA ALA A 617 8.59 21.23 -3.75
C ALA A 617 9.70 21.75 -4.68
N LYS A 618 10.81 21.01 -4.82
CA LYS A 618 11.88 21.32 -5.78
C LYS A 618 11.37 21.26 -7.21
N ALA A 619 10.70 20.18 -7.60
CA ALA A 619 10.16 20.02 -8.95
C ALA A 619 9.13 21.09 -9.32
N VAL A 620 8.18 21.38 -8.43
CA VAL A 620 7.13 22.40 -8.67
C VAL A 620 7.75 23.78 -8.88
N ARG A 621 8.78 24.15 -8.10
CA ARG A 621 9.48 25.43 -8.29
C ARG A 621 10.25 25.47 -9.61
N ALA A 622 10.97 24.39 -9.93
CA ALA A 622 11.77 24.33 -11.14
C ALA A 622 10.89 24.36 -12.40
N ILE A 623 9.86 23.52 -12.48
CA ILE A 623 8.90 23.51 -13.59
C ILE A 623 8.13 24.84 -13.64
N GLY A 624 7.73 25.37 -12.48
CA GLY A 624 7.02 26.65 -12.34
C GLY A 624 7.79 27.88 -12.85
N ALA A 625 9.11 27.78 -13.03
CA ALA A 625 9.92 28.83 -13.66
C ALA A 625 9.75 28.89 -15.19
N HIS A 626 9.22 27.83 -15.80
CA HIS A 626 9.03 27.72 -17.26
C HIS A 626 7.57 27.78 -17.69
N THR A 627 6.65 27.28 -16.87
CA THR A 627 5.24 27.10 -17.22
C THR A 627 4.37 27.08 -15.97
N GLU A 628 3.07 27.36 -16.08
CA GLU A 628 2.20 27.38 -14.91
C GLU A 628 1.95 25.96 -14.38
N VAL A 629 2.14 25.73 -13.08
CA VAL A 629 1.82 24.45 -12.43
C VAL A 629 0.54 24.57 -11.63
N ARG A 630 -0.44 23.71 -11.92
CA ARG A 630 -1.71 23.63 -11.17
C ARG A 630 -1.92 22.23 -10.61
N CYS A 631 -2.46 22.14 -9.41
CA CYS A 631 -2.92 20.87 -8.85
C CYS A 631 -4.27 20.48 -9.49
N VAL A 632 -4.41 19.23 -9.93
CA VAL A 632 -5.68 18.66 -10.39
C VAL A 632 -6.10 17.53 -9.47
N ALA A 633 -7.24 17.70 -8.79
CA ALA A 633 -7.75 16.78 -7.78
C ALA A 633 -8.84 15.88 -8.37
N HIS A 634 -8.57 14.58 -8.48
CA HIS A 634 -9.59 13.60 -8.89
C HIS A 634 -10.51 13.23 -7.73
N SER A 635 -10.07 13.45 -6.49
CA SER A 635 -10.85 13.31 -5.25
C SER A 635 -10.44 14.40 -4.27
N LEU A 636 -11.27 14.70 -3.29
CA LEU A 636 -10.98 15.68 -2.23
C LEU A 636 -9.62 15.47 -1.56
N ASP A 637 -9.25 14.22 -1.27
CA ASP A 637 -7.97 13.90 -0.62
C ASP A 637 -6.74 14.30 -1.46
N ASP A 638 -6.89 14.44 -2.78
CA ASP A 638 -5.78 14.83 -3.67
C ASP A 638 -5.35 16.28 -3.43
N GLU A 639 -6.22 17.13 -2.89
CA GLU A 639 -5.90 18.53 -2.57
C GLU A 639 -4.85 18.65 -1.47
N ARG A 640 -4.63 17.57 -0.70
CA ARG A 640 -3.64 17.53 0.38
C ARG A 640 -2.25 17.94 -0.07
N ILE A 641 -1.84 17.64 -1.31
CA ILE A 641 -0.53 18.08 -1.82
C ILE A 641 -0.39 19.60 -1.82
N ALA A 642 -1.45 20.32 -2.21
CA ALA A 642 -1.43 21.78 -2.24
C ALA A 642 -1.37 22.36 -0.83
N PHE A 643 -2.11 21.77 0.13
CA PHE A 643 -2.07 22.20 1.53
C PHE A 643 -0.72 21.91 2.19
N ASP A 644 -0.17 20.70 2.02
CA ASP A 644 1.08 20.29 2.64
C ASP A 644 2.28 21.06 2.04
N LEU A 645 2.32 21.26 0.71
CA LEU A 645 3.35 22.10 0.07
C LEU A 645 3.30 23.57 0.54
N ARG A 646 2.10 24.11 0.77
CA ARG A 646 1.94 25.46 1.32
C ARG A 646 2.43 25.53 2.76
N ARG A 647 2.03 24.56 3.59
CA ARG A 647 2.39 24.52 5.02
C ARG A 647 3.90 24.35 5.23
N GLU A 648 4.52 23.41 4.51
CA GLU A 648 5.89 22.97 4.81
C GLU A 648 6.94 23.67 3.94
N HIS A 649 6.57 24.15 2.75
CA HIS A 649 7.52 24.74 1.80
C HIS A 649 7.09 26.11 1.25
N GLY A 650 5.97 26.67 1.73
CA GLY A 650 5.48 28.00 1.31
C GLY A 650 5.04 28.07 -0.16
N ILE A 651 4.75 26.94 -0.80
CA ILE A 651 4.34 26.89 -2.22
C ILE A 651 2.81 26.88 -2.30
N SER A 652 2.23 27.86 -2.98
CA SER A 652 0.78 27.87 -3.26
C SER A 652 0.52 27.43 -4.69
N LEU A 653 -0.31 26.40 -4.84
CA LEU A 653 -0.74 25.86 -6.14
C LEU A 653 -2.24 26.13 -6.34
N PRO A 654 -2.67 26.65 -7.51
CA PRO A 654 -4.08 26.63 -7.88
C PRO A 654 -4.60 25.19 -7.91
N VAL A 655 -5.81 24.96 -7.39
CA VAL A 655 -6.44 23.64 -7.35
C VAL A 655 -7.63 23.59 -8.32
N ILE A 656 -7.62 22.60 -9.20
CA ILE A 656 -8.74 22.26 -10.09
C ILE A 656 -9.49 21.08 -9.47
N PRO A 657 -10.71 21.29 -8.91
CA PRO A 657 -11.49 20.26 -8.24
C PRO A 657 -12.22 19.36 -9.26
N MET A 658 -11.46 18.56 -9.99
CA MET A 658 -11.98 17.73 -11.08
C MET A 658 -12.99 16.67 -10.60
N TYR A 659 -13.02 16.35 -9.30
CA TYR A 659 -14.07 15.56 -8.68
C TYR A 659 -15.47 16.21 -8.74
N ASP A 660 -15.61 17.48 -9.12
CA ASP A 660 -16.89 18.16 -9.34
C ASP A 660 -17.26 18.31 -10.83
N PHE A 661 -16.33 18.02 -11.73
CA PHE A 661 -16.52 18.20 -13.17
C PHE A 661 -17.42 17.11 -13.78
N SER A 662 -18.09 17.48 -14.86
CA SER A 662 -18.71 16.56 -15.82
C SER A 662 -17.67 15.84 -16.69
N ASN A 663 -18.09 14.79 -17.40
CA ASN A 663 -17.21 14.02 -18.27
C ASN A 663 -16.60 14.86 -19.41
N ASP A 664 -17.37 15.80 -19.96
CA ASP A 664 -16.88 16.73 -21.00
C ASP A 664 -15.87 17.74 -20.45
N GLU A 665 -16.11 18.30 -19.27
CA GLU A 665 -15.17 19.21 -18.62
C GLU A 665 -13.85 18.53 -18.29
N ILE A 666 -13.87 17.27 -17.86
CA ILE A 666 -12.67 16.45 -17.63
C ILE A 666 -11.88 16.30 -18.94
N ARG A 667 -12.55 15.84 -20.01
CA ARG A 667 -11.92 15.65 -21.34
C ARG A 667 -11.32 16.95 -21.87
N ALA A 668 -12.09 18.04 -21.84
CA ALA A 668 -11.68 19.35 -22.35
C ALA A 668 -10.49 19.93 -21.56
N THR A 669 -10.52 19.82 -20.22
CA THR A 669 -9.42 20.30 -19.37
C THR A 669 -8.12 19.56 -19.67
N TYR A 670 -8.18 18.24 -19.84
CA TYR A 670 -6.99 17.47 -20.17
C TYR A 670 -6.49 17.73 -21.60
N ALA A 671 -7.38 17.79 -22.58
CA ALA A 671 -7.01 17.99 -23.98
C ALA A 671 -6.25 19.31 -24.20
N ARG A 672 -6.65 20.38 -23.51
CA ARG A 672 -6.02 21.70 -23.64
C ARG A 672 -4.73 21.88 -22.84
N THR A 673 -4.28 20.89 -22.09
CA THR A 673 -3.08 20.97 -21.23
C THR A 673 -1.83 20.52 -21.98
N ARG A 674 -0.67 21.16 -21.79
CA ARG A 674 0.60 20.73 -22.43
C ARG A 674 1.18 19.43 -21.85
N LEU A 675 1.10 19.25 -20.54
CA LEU A 675 1.62 18.07 -19.84
C LEU A 675 0.82 17.76 -18.57
N VAL A 676 0.60 16.48 -18.30
CA VAL A 676 0.06 16.02 -17.01
C VAL A 676 1.07 15.15 -16.28
N ILE A 677 1.36 15.52 -15.03
CA ILE A 677 2.11 14.71 -14.08
C ILE A 677 1.10 14.00 -13.16
N GLY A 678 0.90 12.71 -13.37
CA GLY A 678 -0.19 11.96 -12.73
C GLY A 678 0.28 10.89 -11.74
N MET A 679 -0.25 10.89 -10.51
CA MET A 679 -0.06 9.81 -9.53
C MET A 679 -1.25 8.82 -9.43
N ARG A 680 -2.41 9.19 -9.96
CA ARG A 680 -3.51 8.24 -10.20
C ARG A 680 -3.37 7.59 -11.57
N GLY A 681 -3.81 6.33 -11.69
CA GLY A 681 -3.80 5.62 -12.97
C GLY A 681 -4.57 6.37 -14.07
N HIS A 682 -5.77 6.88 -13.76
CA HIS A 682 -6.55 7.66 -14.72
C HIS A 682 -6.08 9.12 -14.88
N ALA A 683 -5.25 9.64 -13.97
CA ALA A 683 -4.55 10.90 -14.22
C ALA A 683 -3.39 10.73 -15.22
N GLY A 684 -3.02 9.51 -15.59
CA GLY A 684 -2.17 9.21 -16.75
C GLY A 684 -2.98 8.77 -17.98
N MET A 685 -3.92 7.83 -17.82
CA MET A 685 -4.63 7.24 -18.97
C MET A 685 -5.59 8.20 -19.68
N ILE A 686 -6.30 9.05 -18.94
CA ILE A 686 -7.26 10.01 -19.52
C ILE A 686 -6.54 11.08 -20.36
N PRO A 687 -5.52 11.80 -19.85
CA PRO A 687 -4.78 12.76 -20.66
C PRO A 687 -4.11 12.12 -21.87
N PHE A 688 -3.46 10.96 -21.70
CA PHE A 688 -2.93 10.19 -22.84
C PHE A 688 -4.02 9.94 -23.88
N GLY A 689 -5.21 9.53 -23.42
CA GLY A 689 -6.43 9.31 -24.17
C GLY A 689 -6.92 10.43 -25.08
N VAL A 690 -6.70 11.67 -24.65
CA VAL A 690 -7.06 12.89 -25.39
C VAL A 690 -5.85 13.53 -26.09
N GLY A 691 -4.74 12.81 -26.19
CA GLY A 691 -3.53 13.22 -26.93
C GLY A 691 -2.54 14.05 -26.12
N THR A 692 -2.76 14.20 -24.80
CA THR A 692 -1.91 15.01 -23.93
C THR A 692 -0.74 14.19 -23.39
N PRO A 693 0.52 14.66 -23.55
CA PRO A 693 1.70 14.04 -22.95
C PRO A 693 1.57 13.86 -21.44
N ILE A 694 2.22 12.83 -20.93
CA ILE A 694 2.16 12.48 -19.50
C ILE A 694 3.55 12.20 -18.92
N VAL A 695 3.67 12.42 -17.62
CA VAL A 695 4.68 11.78 -16.76
C VAL A 695 3.93 11.10 -15.61
N SER A 696 4.22 9.83 -15.34
CA SER A 696 3.59 9.10 -14.24
C SER A 696 4.45 9.12 -12.98
N LEU A 697 3.88 9.57 -11.86
CA LEU A 697 4.47 9.47 -10.52
C LEU A 697 4.19 8.09 -9.91
N ILE A 698 5.12 7.14 -10.10
CA ILE A 698 4.91 5.74 -9.74
C ILE A 698 4.93 5.57 -8.22
N SER A 699 3.74 5.46 -7.63
CA SER A 699 3.50 5.07 -6.23
C SER A 699 2.75 3.73 -6.12
N HIS A 700 2.42 3.12 -7.25
CA HIS A 700 1.74 1.84 -7.34
C HIS A 700 2.09 1.13 -8.66
N PRO A 701 2.28 -0.21 -8.67
CA PRO A 701 2.69 -0.97 -9.86
C PRO A 701 1.85 -0.73 -11.12
N LYS A 702 0.53 -0.58 -10.94
CA LYS A 702 -0.43 -0.27 -12.02
C LYS A 702 -0.04 0.90 -12.93
N MET A 703 0.72 1.85 -12.41
CA MET A 703 1.20 3.00 -13.17
C MET A 703 2.32 2.59 -14.10
N ALA A 704 3.28 1.81 -13.60
CA ALA A 704 4.35 1.22 -14.39
C ALA A 704 3.79 0.26 -15.46
N TYR A 705 2.77 -0.55 -15.15
CA TYR A 705 2.15 -1.45 -16.13
C TYR A 705 1.63 -0.70 -17.35
N PHE A 706 0.95 0.43 -17.15
CA PHE A 706 0.44 1.23 -18.27
C PHE A 706 1.58 1.78 -19.13
N LEU A 707 2.65 2.27 -18.50
CA LEU A 707 3.83 2.77 -19.23
C LEU A 707 4.53 1.66 -20.02
N SER A 708 4.65 0.45 -19.46
CA SER A 708 5.17 -0.71 -20.18
C SER A 708 4.30 -1.10 -21.37
N ASP A 709 2.97 -1.07 -21.22
CA ASP A 709 2.02 -1.41 -22.30
C ASP A 709 2.08 -0.43 -23.49
N ILE A 710 2.49 0.81 -23.25
CA ILE A 710 2.72 1.81 -24.31
C ILE A 710 4.19 1.93 -24.73
N GLU A 711 5.06 1.03 -24.24
CA GLU A 711 6.50 1.02 -24.50
C GLU A 711 7.21 2.33 -24.13
N ARG A 712 6.78 3.00 -23.05
CA ARG A 712 7.36 4.25 -22.53
C ARG A 712 7.66 4.20 -21.03
N PRO A 713 8.42 3.21 -20.53
CA PRO A 713 8.81 3.17 -19.12
C PRO A 713 9.55 4.43 -18.66
N GLU A 714 10.26 5.11 -19.56
CA GLU A 714 10.99 6.35 -19.30
C GLU A 714 10.10 7.57 -19.00
N TRP A 715 8.79 7.49 -19.24
CA TRP A 715 7.82 8.51 -18.81
C TRP A 715 7.39 8.34 -17.34
N GLY A 716 7.98 7.39 -16.63
CA GLY A 716 7.72 7.12 -15.22
C GLY A 716 8.83 7.62 -14.31
N VAL A 717 8.46 8.18 -13.18
CA VAL A 717 9.39 8.52 -12.09
C VAL A 717 8.79 8.00 -10.79
N SER A 718 9.55 7.19 -10.04
CA SER A 718 9.07 6.68 -8.75
C SER A 718 9.01 7.80 -7.70
N VAL A 719 7.99 7.76 -6.84
CA VAL A 719 7.87 8.68 -5.70
C VAL A 719 8.93 8.45 -4.62
N HIS A 720 9.65 7.34 -4.70
CA HIS A 720 10.68 6.92 -3.75
C HIS A 720 12.11 7.25 -4.22
N GLU A 721 12.26 7.81 -5.42
CA GLU A 721 13.57 8.22 -5.96
C GLU A 721 14.30 9.18 -5.02
N LYS A 722 15.61 8.95 -4.84
CA LYS A 722 16.46 9.84 -4.02
C LYS A 722 16.45 11.27 -4.58
N ASN A 723 16.50 11.41 -5.91
CA ASN A 723 16.52 12.69 -6.62
C ASN A 723 15.23 12.94 -7.42
N LEU A 724 14.07 12.57 -6.86
CA LEU A 724 12.76 12.71 -7.51
C LEU A 724 12.57 14.10 -8.13
N GLY A 725 12.91 15.17 -7.42
CA GLY A 725 12.68 16.54 -7.85
C GLY A 725 13.43 16.88 -9.14
N ALA A 726 14.70 16.46 -9.21
CA ALA A 726 15.56 16.68 -10.38
C ALA A 726 15.09 15.83 -11.58
N LEU A 727 14.85 14.54 -11.36
CA LEU A 727 14.40 13.61 -12.41
C LEU A 727 13.04 14.03 -12.99
N LEU A 728 12.10 14.42 -12.12
CA LEU A 728 10.78 14.87 -12.55
C LEU A 728 10.85 16.16 -13.37
N THR A 729 11.70 17.10 -12.94
CA THR A 729 11.95 18.35 -13.68
C THR A 729 12.55 18.06 -15.05
N GLU A 730 13.60 17.24 -15.11
CA GLU A 730 14.26 16.88 -16.36
C GLU A 730 13.27 16.27 -17.35
N ARG A 731 12.49 15.28 -16.91
CA ARG A 731 11.47 14.61 -17.74
C ARG A 731 10.39 15.57 -18.21
N ALA A 732 9.88 16.42 -17.32
CA ALA A 732 8.85 17.40 -17.66
C ALA A 732 9.36 18.40 -18.71
N LEU A 733 10.56 18.97 -18.52
CA LEU A 733 11.13 19.94 -19.45
C LEU A 733 11.48 19.29 -20.80
N GLN A 734 12.04 18.08 -20.82
CA GLN A 734 12.29 17.36 -22.08
C GLN A 734 11.02 17.19 -22.92
N ILE A 735 9.90 16.85 -22.28
CA ILE A 735 8.59 16.75 -22.95
C ILE A 735 8.09 18.11 -23.41
N LEU A 736 8.22 19.15 -22.59
CA LEU A 736 7.75 20.50 -22.93
C LEU A 736 8.54 21.10 -24.10
N ASP A 737 9.87 20.91 -24.12
CA ASP A 737 10.78 21.37 -25.17
C ASP A 737 10.55 20.66 -26.51
N HIS A 738 10.18 19.38 -26.47
CA HIS A 738 9.90 18.56 -27.65
C HIS A 738 8.41 18.24 -27.81
N HIS A 739 7.53 19.14 -27.32
CA HIS A 739 6.10 18.85 -27.13
C HIS A 739 5.43 18.29 -28.39
N SER A 740 5.59 18.90 -29.56
CA SER A 740 4.96 18.39 -30.80
C SER A 740 5.39 16.98 -31.17
N ARG A 741 6.66 16.63 -30.92
CA ARG A 741 7.18 15.27 -31.13
C ARG A 741 6.59 14.30 -30.10
N THR A 742 6.48 14.69 -28.83
CA THR A 742 5.87 13.85 -27.80
C THR A 742 4.37 13.64 -28.05
N VAL A 743 3.65 14.64 -28.57
CA VAL A 743 2.25 14.49 -28.99
C VAL A 743 2.12 13.48 -30.12
N ALA A 744 2.97 13.56 -31.14
CA ALA A 744 2.99 12.56 -32.21
C ALA A 744 3.25 11.16 -31.65
N ASP A 745 4.20 11.02 -30.72
CA ASP A 745 4.48 9.75 -30.07
C ASP A 745 3.28 9.21 -29.26
N VAL A 746 2.57 10.07 -28.51
CA VAL A 746 1.30 9.68 -27.86
C VAL A 746 0.32 9.13 -28.91
N HIS A 747 0.15 9.81 -30.04
CA HIS A 747 -0.77 9.36 -31.09
C HIS A 747 -0.35 8.00 -31.68
N ASP A 748 0.94 7.81 -31.99
CA ASP A 748 1.46 6.54 -32.51
C ASP A 748 1.18 5.38 -31.53
N ARG A 749 1.37 5.62 -30.22
CA ARG A 749 1.07 4.61 -29.19
C ARG A 749 -0.43 4.38 -29.01
N GLN A 750 -1.26 5.40 -29.18
CA GLN A 750 -2.72 5.25 -29.18
C GLN A 750 -3.21 4.38 -30.34
N GLU A 751 -2.62 4.49 -31.53
CA GLU A 751 -3.00 3.68 -32.69
C GLU A 751 -2.82 2.18 -32.42
N LEU A 752 -1.73 1.80 -31.73
CA LEU A 752 -1.49 0.40 -31.34
C LEU A 752 -2.57 -0.11 -30.38
N LEU A 753 -2.90 0.67 -29.34
CA LEU A 753 -3.97 0.31 -28.39
C LEU A 753 -5.35 0.29 -29.08
N TRP A 754 -5.57 1.18 -30.03
CA TRP A 754 -6.81 1.26 -30.77
C TRP A 754 -7.01 0.04 -31.64
N LYS A 755 -5.97 -0.42 -32.35
CA LYS A 755 -6.00 -1.63 -33.14
C LYS A 755 -6.42 -2.85 -32.30
N VAL A 756 -5.83 -3.03 -31.12
CA VAL A 756 -6.22 -4.11 -30.18
C VAL A 756 -7.70 -3.99 -29.81
N THR A 757 -8.16 -2.78 -29.52
CA THR A 757 -9.57 -2.53 -29.17
C THR A 757 -10.51 -2.84 -30.36
N GLN A 758 -10.12 -2.52 -31.59
CA GLN A 758 -10.89 -2.84 -32.80
C GLN A 758 -10.97 -4.35 -33.06
N GLU A 759 -9.87 -5.07 -32.90
CA GLU A 759 -9.80 -6.53 -33.04
C GLU A 759 -10.70 -7.22 -32.01
N ASN A 760 -10.62 -6.79 -30.75
CA ASN A 760 -11.48 -7.29 -29.68
C ASN A 760 -12.95 -6.94 -29.91
N ALA A 761 -13.26 -5.71 -30.36
CA ALA A 761 -14.61 -5.29 -30.70
C ALA A 761 -15.20 -6.11 -31.87
N ALA A 762 -14.37 -6.51 -32.85
CA ALA A 762 -14.80 -7.42 -33.92
C ALA A 762 -15.19 -8.80 -33.36
N ARG A 763 -14.37 -9.38 -32.48
CA ARG A 763 -14.68 -10.65 -31.80
C ARG A 763 -15.97 -10.56 -30.98
N ILE A 764 -16.16 -9.47 -30.24
CA ILE A 764 -17.36 -9.25 -29.43
C ILE A 764 -18.62 -9.11 -30.31
N ARG A 765 -18.52 -8.47 -31.48
CA ARG A 765 -19.66 -8.39 -32.42
C ARG A 765 -20.12 -9.76 -32.89
N THR A 766 -19.19 -10.66 -33.21
CA THR A 766 -19.50 -12.07 -33.55
C THR A 766 -20.23 -12.77 -32.41
N VAL A 767 -19.79 -12.57 -31.15
CA VAL A 767 -20.44 -13.13 -29.96
C VAL A 767 -21.86 -12.59 -29.77
N LEU A 768 -22.08 -11.30 -30.08
CA LEU A 768 -23.39 -10.65 -29.99
C LEU A 768 -24.30 -10.89 -31.20
N GLY A 769 -23.89 -11.74 -32.15
CA GLY A 769 -24.68 -12.09 -33.34
C GLY A 769 -24.88 -10.92 -34.32
N ARG A 770 -23.88 -10.04 -34.49
CA ARG A 770 -23.91 -8.90 -35.42
C ARG A 770 -22.77 -8.90 -36.44
#